data_AF-A0A2E0PPY7-F1
#
_entry.id   AF-A0A2E0PPY7-F1
#
_cell.length_a   1.000
_cell.length_b   1.000
_cell.length_c   1.000
_cell.angle_alpha   90.00
_cell.angle_beta   90.00
_cell.angle_gamma   90.00
#
_symmetry.space_group_name_H-M   'P 1'
#
loop_
_entity.id
_entity.type
_entity.pdbx_description
1 polymer ?
#
loop_
_entity_poly.entity_id
_entity_poly.type
_entity_poly.pdbx_seq_one_letter_code
_entity_poly.pdbx_strand_id
1 'polypeptide(L)'
;MSDSIDFDEFEDFESELEQMESEEHVEQRQENRMLSMKDRINAMKKGLNQEIDTGDNQEDEQETFTEENKNQTQTDLPKESESAQRGQEEKISIDTDSLETLQKKWEIGSLGDSDTNNTQSQKIILGAEKRAESIGEKPTRNRRTRRSRVAGLSGRRPGKAPARKKGGFMPPGRPHILELPQTSPGAGKGIHVESPETGEYVPVRGSVYEHVEKLGLHIHGLIVRAGTTATGADRSPETDATGRVFGLIPESISFVRKMAENAYSLNDDSNMDSEGRPFQFAVVNVLGREDHAQVMRTLRMARDNKTDVLHGIIEKSGAPAGTKISTVLYNEMGEPFAFGVKFPDRQFTTISNQGHSHAQHLIFIHSTKAIGGGKSDEKLSEGDLPFECSTLSQEFEWWMSSLAVTGGKIGGLDTTIGGTSRTARYALMAASLQPRMFAKGALESIGVDSGDWVASHLRSDSQVYRANLATSILRSAYGEAGKRLQGVDVELIDRQDFESRLAREMRASTAILRNLFLGNPDLMPFKGDISDEIWSRNREQGITESEWMTIVDKTEGTAWQMSRRTELSTSGTFARSEIERMANGQGNDMIRERIEKMMQDMRSLVTENPSLMSNGGFVTLTFYVPPNRADGKLTDSILSRSCEIFASALASLGCPKVLTRILPSPGGYLTGSSVLVTISEEHAGTNLLAASNKDSKTHSRRTIIQNHRLSEDQTRAPAKRSAYSFRKILDGIIKAHEASGHPPCKKDARLIRAFYRYVYGDKFGHSNVEVGGSNRPVERLHSREEYL
;
A
#
# COMPACT_ATOMS: atom_id res chain seq x y z
N MET A 1 -66.41 -18.55 42.84
CA MET A 1 -65.57 -18.18 43.99
C MET A 1 -64.21 -17.80 43.44
N SER A 2 -63.68 -16.60 43.63
CA SER A 2 -64.30 -15.29 43.93
C SER A 2 -63.16 -14.29 44.07
N ASP A 3 -63.14 -13.30 43.19
CA ASP A 3 -62.64 -11.93 43.34
C ASP A 3 -61.39 -11.66 44.21
N SER A 4 -60.33 -11.19 43.54
CA SER A 4 -59.66 -9.94 43.93
C SER A 4 -58.94 -9.34 42.71
N ILE A 5 -59.06 -8.03 42.52
CA ILE A 5 -58.38 -7.22 41.49
C ILE A 5 -57.56 -6.18 42.26
N ASP A 6 -56.30 -5.97 41.85
CA ASP A 6 -55.52 -4.72 41.86
C ASP A 6 -54.38 -4.98 40.84
N PHE A 7 -54.00 -4.17 39.83
CA PHE A 7 -53.88 -2.71 39.61
C PHE A 7 -52.65 -2.03 40.24
N ASP A 8 -51.48 -2.30 39.65
CA ASP A 8 -50.28 -1.46 39.69
C ASP A 8 -49.80 -1.19 38.25
N GLU A 9 -50.00 0.03 37.73
CA GLU A 9 -49.57 0.44 36.36
C GLU A 9 -49.33 1.97 36.28
N PHE A 10 -48.57 2.54 37.22
CA PHE A 10 -48.32 4.01 37.28
C PHE A 10 -47.00 4.42 38.00
N GLU A 11 -45.85 3.82 37.65
CA GLU A 11 -44.52 4.33 38.10
C GLU A 11 -43.51 4.61 36.95
N ASP A 12 -43.59 3.93 35.80
CA ASP A 12 -42.58 4.03 34.73
C ASP A 12 -42.53 5.39 33.96
N PHE A 13 -43.42 6.35 34.23
CA PHE A 13 -43.53 7.59 33.44
C PHE A 13 -42.80 8.81 34.02
N GLU A 14 -42.35 8.78 35.29
CA GLU A 14 -41.55 9.87 35.86
C GLU A 14 -40.03 9.68 35.59
N SER A 15 -39.57 8.43 35.43
CA SER A 15 -38.14 8.11 35.23
C SER A 15 -37.58 8.46 33.85
N GLU A 16 -38.41 8.59 32.80
CA GLU A 16 -37.96 9.09 31.49
C GLU A 16 -37.82 10.62 31.49
N LEU A 17 -38.63 11.34 32.29
CA LEU A 17 -38.57 12.79 32.43
C LEU A 17 -37.29 13.25 33.16
N GLU A 18 -36.92 12.60 34.27
CA GLU A 18 -35.65 12.89 34.96
C GLU A 18 -34.41 12.61 34.09
N GLN A 19 -34.49 11.65 33.15
CA GLN A 19 -33.39 11.39 32.23
C GLN A 19 -33.27 12.46 31.15
N MET A 20 -34.38 12.98 30.60
CA MET A 20 -34.35 14.08 29.63
C MET A 20 -33.77 15.38 30.22
N GLU A 21 -34.15 15.77 31.44
CA GLU A 21 -33.56 16.95 32.10
C GLU A 21 -32.04 16.79 32.31
N SER A 22 -31.56 15.56 32.47
CA SER A 22 -30.13 15.27 32.62
C SER A 22 -29.33 15.49 31.32
N GLU A 23 -29.91 15.17 30.15
CA GLU A 23 -29.24 15.36 28.85
C GLU A 23 -29.19 16.83 28.44
N GLU A 24 -30.28 17.60 28.62
CA GLU A 24 -30.30 19.03 28.29
C GLU A 24 -29.30 19.82 29.16
N HIS A 25 -29.15 19.46 30.44
CA HIS A 25 -28.09 20.01 31.30
C HIS A 25 -26.67 19.58 30.92
N VAL A 26 -26.50 18.45 30.24
CA VAL A 26 -25.20 18.03 29.68
C VAL A 26 -24.89 18.81 28.40
N GLU A 27 -25.86 19.00 27.49
CA GLU A 27 -25.66 19.83 26.29
C GLU A 27 -25.37 21.29 26.64
N GLN A 28 -26.15 21.92 27.54
CA GLN A 28 -25.86 23.27 28.03
C GLN A 28 -24.47 23.39 28.66
N ARG A 29 -23.97 22.34 29.36
CA ARG A 29 -22.59 22.30 29.88
C ARG A 29 -21.54 22.17 28.79
N GLN A 30 -21.84 21.51 27.67
CA GLN A 30 -20.96 21.45 26.51
C GLN A 30 -20.94 22.78 25.75
N GLU A 31 -22.09 23.41 25.51
CA GLU A 31 -22.17 24.73 24.87
C GLU A 31 -21.45 25.80 25.68
N ASN A 32 -21.66 25.87 27.00
CA ASN A 32 -20.95 26.82 27.86
C ASN A 32 -19.43 26.58 27.88
N ARG A 33 -18.97 25.32 27.77
CA ARG A 33 -17.55 25.00 27.59
C ARG A 33 -17.03 25.45 26.22
N MET A 34 -17.82 25.29 25.16
CA MET A 34 -17.46 25.74 23.81
C MET A 34 -17.41 27.27 23.70
N LEU A 35 -18.34 28.00 24.33
CA LEU A 35 -18.28 29.46 24.48
C LEU A 35 -17.00 29.88 25.22
N SER A 36 -16.77 29.33 26.42
CA SER A 36 -15.57 29.64 27.21
C SER A 36 -14.27 29.34 26.46
N MET A 37 -14.22 28.27 25.67
CA MET A 37 -13.07 27.95 24.83
C MET A 37 -12.89 28.94 23.66
N LYS A 38 -14.00 29.34 23.02
CA LYS A 38 -14.01 30.36 21.95
C LYS A 38 -13.56 31.73 22.47
N ASP A 39 -13.99 32.11 23.67
CA ASP A 39 -13.59 33.36 24.32
C ASP A 39 -12.11 33.34 24.75
N ARG A 40 -11.60 32.21 25.22
CA ARG A 40 -10.15 32.03 25.45
C ARG A 40 -9.34 32.08 24.16
N ILE A 41 -9.84 31.54 23.05
CA ILE A 41 -9.21 31.66 21.72
C ILE A 41 -9.22 33.11 21.24
N ASN A 42 -10.33 33.84 21.42
CA ASN A 42 -10.42 35.25 21.08
C ASN A 42 -9.49 36.12 21.97
N ALA A 43 -9.37 35.81 23.26
CA ALA A 43 -8.43 36.46 24.16
C ALA A 43 -6.96 36.19 23.76
N MET A 44 -6.61 34.95 23.38
CA MET A 44 -5.26 34.63 22.87
C MET A 44 -4.96 35.33 21.55
N LYS A 45 -5.93 35.43 20.62
CA LYS A 45 -5.77 36.24 19.40
C LYS A 45 -5.58 37.73 19.71
N LYS A 46 -6.32 38.26 20.69
CA LYS A 46 -6.17 39.66 21.11
C LYS A 46 -4.81 39.91 21.77
N GLY A 47 -4.28 38.95 22.54
CA GLY A 47 -2.92 38.95 23.07
C GLY A 47 -1.86 38.97 21.96
N LEU A 48 -1.91 38.03 21.01
CA LEU A 48 -0.97 37.99 19.88
C LEU A 48 -0.95 39.30 19.08
N ASN A 49 -2.12 39.88 18.81
CA ASN A 49 -2.19 41.16 18.11
C ASN A 49 -1.56 42.31 18.93
N GLN A 50 -1.67 42.29 20.27
CA GLN A 50 -1.03 43.29 21.13
C GLN A 50 0.49 43.07 21.30
N GLU A 51 1.02 41.86 21.09
CA GLU A 51 2.46 41.64 20.99
C GLU A 51 3.00 42.14 19.64
N ILE A 52 2.25 41.95 18.55
CA ILE A 52 2.62 42.45 17.21
C ILE A 52 2.62 43.99 17.16
N ASP A 53 1.64 44.66 17.77
CA ASP A 53 1.57 46.13 17.84
C ASP A 53 2.60 46.79 18.81
N THR A 54 3.60 46.03 19.31
CA THR A 54 4.71 46.57 20.14
C THR A 54 6.09 46.50 19.49
N GLY A 55 6.17 46.04 18.23
CA GLY A 55 7.34 46.23 17.36
C GLY A 55 7.14 47.42 16.43
N ASP A 56 8.16 48.29 16.34
CA ASP A 56 8.31 49.38 15.36
C ASP A 56 7.16 50.41 15.27
N ASN A 57 7.22 51.43 16.14
CA ASN A 57 6.76 52.78 15.77
C ASN A 57 7.53 53.90 16.50
N GLN A 58 8.50 54.45 15.77
CA GLN A 58 9.18 55.74 15.93
C GLN A 58 9.59 56.13 14.48
N GLU A 59 9.25 57.28 13.91
CA GLU A 59 8.62 58.52 14.43
C GLU A 59 7.62 59.07 13.38
N ASP A 60 6.72 59.97 13.81
CA ASP A 60 6.27 61.26 13.21
C ASP A 60 6.33 61.46 11.66
N GLU A 61 5.40 62.16 10.99
CA GLU A 61 4.19 62.92 11.36
C GLU A 61 3.36 63.22 10.08
N GLN A 62 2.11 63.72 10.22
CA GLN A 62 1.32 64.44 9.17
C GLN A 62 0.95 63.68 7.87
N GLU A 63 -0.02 64.10 7.05
CA GLU A 63 -1.42 64.52 7.28
C GLU A 63 -2.19 64.42 5.94
N THR A 64 -3.53 64.47 5.96
CA THR A 64 -4.44 64.84 4.83
C THR A 64 -4.70 63.93 3.59
N PHE A 65 -6.00 63.66 3.38
CA PHE A 65 -6.78 63.68 2.11
C PHE A 65 -6.64 62.59 1.01
N THR A 66 -7.59 61.62 1.06
CA THR A 66 -8.64 61.30 0.04
C THR A 66 -8.43 61.41 -1.48
N GLU A 67 -9.12 60.49 -2.19
CA GLU A 67 -9.67 60.64 -3.57
C GLU A 67 -8.65 60.68 -4.73
N GLU A 68 -9.00 60.33 -5.98
CA GLU A 68 -9.98 59.37 -6.55
C GLU A 68 -9.49 59.06 -7.99
N ASN A 69 -10.20 58.20 -8.74
CA ASN A 69 -10.11 58.07 -10.21
C ASN A 69 -8.79 57.52 -10.82
N LYS A 70 -8.78 56.88 -12.00
CA LYS A 70 -9.69 56.00 -12.76
C LYS A 70 -8.96 55.72 -14.09
N ASN A 71 -9.02 54.47 -14.54
CA ASN A 71 -9.05 54.06 -15.96
C ASN A 71 -7.85 54.22 -16.92
N GLN A 72 -7.76 53.19 -17.78
CA GLN A 72 -7.29 53.18 -19.18
C GLN A 72 -5.76 53.30 -19.38
N THR A 73 -5.06 52.27 -19.88
CA THR A 73 -4.98 51.81 -21.29
C THR A 73 -4.54 52.92 -22.25
N GLN A 74 -3.62 52.71 -23.19
CA GLN A 74 -3.39 51.46 -23.95
C GLN A 74 -1.94 51.41 -24.51
N THR A 75 -1.53 50.24 -25.06
CA THR A 75 -0.58 50.01 -26.19
C THR A 75 0.40 51.15 -26.60
N ASP A 76 1.71 50.91 -26.81
CA ASP A 76 2.22 49.90 -27.76
C ASP A 76 3.74 49.59 -27.65
N LEU A 77 4.15 48.46 -28.26
CA LEU A 77 5.52 48.14 -28.72
C LEU A 77 5.64 48.51 -30.23
N PRO A 78 6.78 48.34 -30.96
CA PRO A 78 8.11 47.81 -30.60
C PRO A 78 9.31 48.68 -31.10
N LYS A 79 10.57 48.21 -30.89
CA LYS A 79 11.50 47.79 -31.98
C LYS A 79 12.90 47.37 -31.51
N GLU A 80 13.54 46.54 -32.33
CA GLU A 80 14.99 46.23 -32.34
C GLU A 80 15.80 47.50 -32.74
N SER A 81 17.12 47.63 -32.57
CA SER A 81 18.18 46.72 -33.04
C SER A 81 19.61 47.05 -32.56
N GLU A 82 20.42 46.00 -32.37
CA GLU A 82 21.85 45.89 -32.73
C GLU A 82 22.93 46.95 -32.32
N SER A 83 23.76 46.53 -31.35
CA SER A 83 25.22 46.31 -31.50
C SER A 83 26.29 47.37 -31.09
N ALA A 84 27.49 46.81 -30.83
CA ALA A 84 28.84 47.38 -31.01
C ALA A 84 29.57 48.21 -29.90
N GLN A 85 30.16 47.48 -28.94
CA GLN A 85 31.56 47.57 -28.47
C GLN A 85 32.07 48.65 -27.46
N ARG A 86 32.70 48.11 -26.40
CA ARG A 86 33.94 48.54 -25.68
C ARG A 86 33.92 49.80 -24.80
N GLY A 87 33.94 49.55 -23.48
CA GLY A 87 34.44 50.44 -22.44
C GLY A 87 34.72 49.67 -21.14
N GLN A 88 35.83 50.01 -20.47
CA GLN A 88 36.20 49.60 -19.10
C GLN A 88 35.29 50.27 -18.05
N GLU A 89 35.22 49.93 -16.76
CA GLU A 89 35.72 48.81 -15.94
C GLU A 89 34.92 48.85 -14.62
N GLU A 90 34.47 47.71 -14.09
CA GLU A 90 34.41 47.39 -12.65
C GLU A 90 33.77 46.01 -12.43
N LYS A 91 34.35 45.22 -11.51
CA LYS A 91 33.77 43.96 -11.02
C LYS A 91 33.69 44.00 -9.51
N ILE A 92 32.49 44.08 -8.97
CA ILE A 92 32.23 43.72 -7.57
C ILE A 92 31.82 42.25 -7.57
N SER A 93 32.70 41.38 -7.06
CA SER A 93 32.32 40.01 -6.72
C SER A 93 31.64 39.99 -5.36
N ILE A 94 30.43 39.45 -5.31
CA ILE A 94 29.80 39.05 -4.05
C ILE A 94 30.06 37.54 -3.94
N ASP A 95 31.18 37.20 -3.32
CA ASP A 95 31.48 35.82 -2.96
C ASP A 95 30.51 35.35 -1.85
N THR A 96 30.01 34.13 -1.98
CA THR A 96 29.14 33.50 -0.98
C THR A 96 29.94 32.44 -0.23
N ASP A 97 30.35 32.77 0.99
CA ASP A 97 31.20 31.90 1.82
C ASP A 97 30.59 30.50 2.03
N SER A 98 31.42 29.48 1.85
CA SER A 98 31.01 28.09 2.04
C SER A 98 30.92 27.71 3.53
N LEU A 99 29.97 26.82 3.84
CA LEU A 99 29.57 26.49 5.22
C LEU A 99 30.69 25.89 6.08
N GLU A 100 31.73 25.32 5.47
CA GLU A 100 32.92 24.77 6.15
C GLU A 100 33.63 25.81 7.04
N THR A 101 33.54 27.09 6.66
CA THR A 101 34.18 28.21 7.37
C THR A 101 33.51 28.52 8.73
N LEU A 102 32.26 28.09 8.94
CA LEU A 102 31.49 28.33 10.16
C LEU A 102 31.67 27.25 11.23
N GLN A 103 31.84 25.97 10.84
CA GLN A 103 32.06 24.89 11.80
C GLN A 103 33.36 25.06 12.60
N LYS A 104 34.39 25.67 11.99
CA LYS A 104 35.69 25.95 12.63
C LYS A 104 35.68 27.06 13.70
N LYS A 105 34.53 27.63 14.06
CA LYS A 105 34.38 28.66 15.10
C LYS A 105 33.63 28.21 16.36
N TRP A 106 33.19 26.95 16.45
CA TRP A 106 32.57 26.40 17.67
C TRP A 106 33.55 25.59 18.54
N GLU A 107 34.68 25.16 18.00
CA GLU A 107 35.78 24.57 18.78
C GLU A 107 36.79 25.64 19.23
N ILE A 108 36.45 26.40 20.29
CA ILE A 108 37.35 27.08 21.24
C ILE A 108 36.47 27.77 22.30
N GLY A 109 36.66 27.49 23.60
CA GLY A 109 36.08 28.34 24.65
C GLY A 109 35.45 27.72 25.92
N SER A 110 36.07 26.73 26.56
CA SER A 110 35.99 26.60 28.04
C SER A 110 37.17 25.79 28.60
N LEU A 111 37.51 25.97 29.87
CA LEU A 111 38.78 25.52 30.48
C LEU A 111 38.61 25.12 31.97
N GLY A 112 39.40 24.13 32.41
CA GLY A 112 39.59 23.71 33.80
C GLY A 112 38.62 22.63 34.31
N ASP A 113 39.04 21.68 35.17
CA ASP A 113 40.39 21.36 35.64
C ASP A 113 40.47 19.93 36.24
N SER A 114 41.66 19.28 36.12
CA SER A 114 42.20 18.24 37.04
C SER A 114 41.44 16.87 37.19
N ASP A 115 42.03 15.72 37.54
CA ASP A 115 43.46 15.40 37.73
C ASP A 115 43.83 13.90 37.59
N THR A 116 45.05 13.63 37.11
CA THR A 116 45.92 12.43 37.30
C THR A 116 45.54 10.97 36.92
N ASN A 117 46.58 10.26 36.43
CA ASN A 117 46.91 8.82 36.52
C ASN A 117 45.99 7.76 35.84
N ASN A 118 46.39 6.94 34.85
CA ASN A 118 47.64 6.19 34.53
C ASN A 118 47.88 4.91 35.38
N THR A 119 47.91 3.73 34.73
CA THR A 119 49.02 2.73 34.73
C THR A 119 48.61 1.44 33.98
N GLN A 120 49.50 0.86 33.16
CA GLN A 120 49.39 -0.52 32.63
C GLN A 120 50.14 -1.53 33.52
N SER A 121 49.63 -2.76 33.73
CA SER A 121 50.48 -3.97 33.84
C SER A 121 49.75 -5.33 33.95
N GLN A 122 50.52 -6.39 33.66
CA GLN A 122 50.14 -7.81 33.52
C GLN A 122 50.20 -8.60 34.86
N LYS A 123 49.38 -9.66 35.04
CA LYS A 123 49.85 -11.09 35.07
C LYS A 123 48.83 -12.16 35.55
N ILE A 124 48.76 -13.21 34.72
CA ILE A 124 48.57 -14.67 34.97
C ILE A 124 48.59 -15.18 36.44
N ILE A 125 47.66 -16.07 36.84
CA ILE A 125 47.92 -17.48 37.27
C ILE A 125 46.65 -18.31 37.63
N LEU A 126 46.79 -19.63 37.44
CA LEU A 126 45.90 -20.80 37.56
C LEU A 126 44.94 -20.90 38.77
N GLY A 127 43.87 -21.70 38.57
CA GLY A 127 43.06 -22.29 39.65
C GLY A 127 42.08 -23.37 39.15
N ALA A 128 42.54 -24.62 39.00
CA ALA A 128 41.70 -25.77 38.59
C ALA A 128 41.84 -26.93 39.58
N GLU A 129 40.72 -27.49 40.04
CA GLU A 129 40.72 -28.55 41.07
C GLU A 129 39.46 -29.42 41.01
N LYS A 130 39.56 -30.68 41.50
CA LYS A 130 38.49 -31.68 41.77
C LYS A 130 37.74 -32.23 40.53
N ARG A 131 37.36 -33.52 40.49
CA ARG A 131 37.83 -34.73 41.22
C ARG A 131 37.44 -35.97 40.38
N ALA A 132 38.02 -37.14 40.67
CA ALA A 132 37.75 -38.40 39.96
C ALA A 132 36.88 -39.39 40.77
N GLU A 133 36.71 -40.60 40.22
CA GLU A 133 36.20 -41.85 40.84
C GLU A 133 34.66 -42.09 40.85
N SER A 134 34.13 -43.32 40.69
CA SER A 134 34.69 -44.59 40.13
C SER A 134 33.60 -45.69 39.93
N ILE A 135 33.99 -46.87 39.36
CA ILE A 135 33.29 -48.20 39.38
C ILE A 135 32.03 -48.31 38.47
N GLY A 136 31.71 -49.43 37.78
CA GLY A 136 32.32 -50.77 37.66
C GLY A 136 31.70 -51.64 36.52
N GLU A 137 32.13 -52.90 36.32
CA GLU A 137 31.93 -53.66 35.06
C GLU A 137 31.17 -55.03 35.11
N LYS A 138 30.27 -55.27 34.13
CA LYS A 138 30.02 -56.56 33.38
C LYS A 138 29.53 -57.79 34.22
N PRO A 139 29.46 -59.08 33.75
CA PRO A 139 29.63 -59.70 32.40
C PRO A 139 28.66 -60.85 31.93
N THR A 140 28.43 -60.96 30.59
CA THR A 140 28.19 -62.21 29.77
C THR A 140 26.85 -63.00 29.91
N ARG A 141 26.46 -64.03 29.11
CA ARG A 141 27.15 -64.92 28.11
C ARG A 141 26.21 -65.70 27.13
N ASN A 142 26.71 -66.04 25.91
CA ASN A 142 26.47 -67.24 25.02
C ASN A 142 26.34 -66.84 23.51
N ARG A 143 27.08 -67.40 22.52
CA ARG A 143 27.19 -68.78 21.93
C ARG A 143 25.91 -69.23 21.18
N ARG A 144 25.90 -69.80 19.96
CA ARG A 144 26.90 -70.44 19.03
C ARG A 144 26.54 -70.02 17.55
N THR A 145 27.07 -70.48 16.40
CA THR A 145 27.90 -71.66 15.99
C THR A 145 29.01 -71.28 14.95
N ARG A 146 29.34 -72.10 13.91
CA ARG A 146 30.62 -72.04 13.12
C ARG A 146 30.70 -73.00 11.88
N ARG A 147 30.76 -72.52 10.63
CA ARG A 147 31.26 -73.19 9.36
C ARG A 147 31.35 -72.12 8.22
N SER A 148 32.23 -72.16 7.20
CA SER A 148 33.37 -73.03 6.82
C SER A 148 34.39 -72.28 5.91
N ARG A 149 35.58 -72.86 5.63
CA ARG A 149 36.72 -72.26 4.88
C ARG A 149 36.74 -72.64 3.38
N VAL A 150 37.38 -71.81 2.54
CA VAL A 150 38.44 -72.18 1.56
C VAL A 150 39.50 -71.04 1.55
N ALA A 151 40.71 -71.24 1.03
CA ALA A 151 41.80 -70.25 1.02
C ALA A 151 42.56 -70.18 -0.32
N GLY A 152 43.29 -69.08 -0.55
CA GLY A 152 44.20 -68.84 -1.69
C GLY A 152 45.18 -67.70 -1.36
N LEU A 153 46.38 -67.68 -1.95
CA LEU A 153 47.52 -66.87 -1.51
C LEU A 153 48.17 -66.03 -2.63
N SER A 154 49.09 -65.13 -2.22
CA SER A 154 49.89 -64.17 -2.99
C SER A 154 49.19 -62.84 -3.36
N GLY A 155 49.89 -61.70 -3.48
CA GLY A 155 51.30 -61.46 -3.11
C GLY A 155 51.81 -60.06 -3.48
N ARG A 156 52.69 -59.49 -2.64
CA ARG A 156 53.38 -58.17 -2.76
C ARG A 156 52.50 -56.91 -2.62
N ARG A 157 53.04 -55.90 -1.93
CA ARG A 157 52.55 -54.50 -1.88
C ARG A 157 53.22 -53.70 -3.01
N PRO A 158 52.57 -52.63 -3.51
CA PRO A 158 53.16 -51.30 -3.27
C PRO A 158 52.12 -50.22 -2.89
N GLY A 159 52.60 -49.06 -2.45
CA GLY A 159 51.85 -47.79 -2.49
C GLY A 159 50.61 -47.65 -1.58
N LYS A 160 50.77 -46.99 -0.43
CA LYS A 160 49.62 -46.51 0.36
C LYS A 160 49.11 -45.19 -0.23
N ALA A 161 48.33 -45.26 -1.31
CA ALA A 161 47.56 -44.10 -1.77
C ALA A 161 46.58 -43.65 -0.66
N PRO A 162 46.33 -42.35 -0.47
CA PRO A 162 45.39 -41.89 0.55
C PRO A 162 44.00 -42.43 0.22
N ALA A 163 43.35 -43.04 1.22
CA ALA A 163 41.99 -43.52 1.04
C ALA A 163 41.08 -42.33 0.75
N ARG A 164 40.50 -42.28 -0.46
CA ARG A 164 39.34 -41.44 -0.75
C ARG A 164 38.33 -41.70 0.38
N LYS A 165 38.05 -40.69 1.21
CA LYS A 165 36.86 -40.73 2.07
C LYS A 165 35.71 -41.07 1.14
N LYS A 166 34.94 -42.12 1.45
CA LYS A 166 33.65 -42.30 0.78
C LYS A 166 32.87 -41.03 1.05
N GLY A 167 32.61 -40.24 0.01
CA GLY A 167 31.68 -39.14 0.10
C GLY A 167 30.33 -39.75 0.44
N GLY A 168 29.94 -39.66 1.71
CA GLY A 168 28.54 -39.79 2.05
C GLY A 168 27.85 -38.67 1.28
N PHE A 169 26.94 -39.03 0.37
CA PHE A 169 26.01 -38.06 -0.18
C PHE A 169 25.38 -37.35 1.02
N MET A 170 25.53 -36.03 1.09
CA MET A 170 24.69 -35.26 2.00
C MET A 170 23.24 -35.52 1.58
N PRO A 171 22.31 -35.71 2.53
CA PRO A 171 20.90 -35.69 2.17
C PRO A 171 20.58 -34.33 1.51
N PRO A 172 19.58 -34.27 0.62
CA PRO A 172 19.05 -32.98 0.17
C PRO A 172 18.61 -32.13 1.37
N GLY A 173 18.49 -30.81 1.14
CA GLY A 173 18.12 -29.85 2.18
C GLY A 173 16.88 -30.27 2.96
N ARG A 174 16.81 -29.91 4.25
CA ARG A 174 15.62 -30.20 5.06
C ARG A 174 14.39 -29.57 4.38
N PRO A 175 13.33 -30.33 4.07
CA PRO A 175 12.13 -29.75 3.48
C PRO A 175 11.53 -28.72 4.43
N HIS A 176 10.82 -27.73 3.88
CA HIS A 176 10.07 -26.77 4.67
C HIS A 176 8.99 -27.49 5.48
N ILE A 177 8.64 -26.94 6.63
CA ILE A 177 7.74 -27.59 7.59
C ILE A 177 6.42 -26.84 7.59
N LEU A 178 5.39 -27.43 6.98
CA LEU A 178 4.00 -26.96 7.04
C LEU A 178 3.30 -27.66 8.21
N GLU A 179 2.86 -26.89 9.20
CA GLU A 179 2.10 -27.34 10.37
C GLU A 179 0.71 -26.68 10.35
N LEU A 180 -0.22 -27.34 9.64
CA LEU A 180 -1.64 -27.02 9.62
C LEU A 180 -2.36 -28.15 10.37
N PRO A 181 -3.31 -27.88 11.27
CA PRO A 181 -3.85 -28.91 12.15
C PRO A 181 -4.63 -29.99 11.39
N GLN A 182 -4.68 -31.19 11.95
CA GLN A 182 -5.43 -32.31 11.38
C GLN A 182 -6.94 -32.21 11.67
N THR A 183 -7.30 -31.51 12.75
CA THR A 183 -8.67 -31.21 13.18
C THR A 183 -8.81 -29.71 13.38
N SER A 184 -9.85 -29.09 12.81
CA SER A 184 -10.19 -27.69 13.15
C SER A 184 -10.65 -27.59 14.61
N PRO A 185 -10.56 -26.40 15.23
CA PRO A 185 -11.41 -26.07 16.38
C PRO A 185 -12.88 -26.38 16.07
N GLY A 186 -13.67 -26.71 17.08
CA GLY A 186 -15.13 -26.78 16.94
C GLY A 186 -15.69 -25.38 16.71
N ALA A 187 -16.70 -25.25 15.83
CA ALA A 187 -17.34 -23.96 15.59
C ALA A 187 -17.93 -23.38 16.91
N GLY A 188 -17.60 -22.13 17.20
CA GLY A 188 -17.84 -21.52 18.51
C GLY A 188 -17.72 -20.00 18.47
N LYS A 189 -18.18 -19.31 19.52
CA LYS A 189 -18.12 -17.85 19.61
C LYS A 189 -16.69 -17.36 19.80
N GLY A 190 -16.23 -16.47 18.92
CA GLY A 190 -14.92 -15.84 18.97
C GLY A 190 -13.82 -16.56 18.17
N ILE A 191 -12.72 -15.84 17.98
CA ILE A 191 -11.48 -16.34 17.40
C ILE A 191 -10.81 -17.30 18.38
N HIS A 192 -10.24 -18.40 17.87
CA HIS A 192 -9.60 -19.45 18.68
C HIS A 192 -8.08 -19.42 18.52
N VAL A 193 -7.38 -19.74 19.61
CA VAL A 193 -5.92 -19.85 19.70
C VAL A 193 -5.51 -21.23 20.22
N GLU A 194 -4.32 -21.70 19.85
CA GLU A 194 -3.75 -22.92 20.44
C GLU A 194 -3.20 -22.59 21.83
N SER A 195 -3.67 -23.29 22.86
CA SER A 195 -3.18 -23.16 24.24
C SER A 195 -1.74 -23.69 24.34
N PRO A 196 -0.74 -22.87 24.71
CA PRO A 196 0.65 -23.35 24.85
C PRO A 196 0.83 -24.39 25.97
N GLU A 197 -0.10 -24.44 26.93
CA GLU A 197 -0.04 -25.32 28.10
C GLU A 197 -0.70 -26.69 27.85
N THR A 198 -1.75 -26.75 27.02
CA THR A 198 -2.56 -27.96 26.80
C THR A 198 -2.54 -28.49 25.37
N GLY A 199 -2.17 -27.67 24.38
CA GLY A 199 -2.31 -27.99 22.96
C GLY A 199 -3.76 -27.98 22.46
N GLU A 200 -4.72 -27.57 23.29
CA GLU A 200 -6.15 -27.48 22.92
C GLU A 200 -6.47 -26.11 22.32
N TYR A 201 -7.45 -26.07 21.41
CA TYR A 201 -7.93 -24.83 20.81
C TYR A 201 -8.98 -24.15 21.69
N VAL A 202 -8.64 -22.98 22.23
CA VAL A 202 -9.47 -22.25 23.20
C VAL A 202 -10.01 -20.97 22.56
N PRO A 203 -11.32 -20.65 22.68
CA PRO A 203 -11.86 -19.37 22.22
C PRO A 203 -11.36 -18.22 23.10
N VAL A 204 -10.89 -17.16 22.44
CA VAL A 204 -10.35 -15.95 23.09
C VAL A 204 -11.46 -15.19 23.81
N ARG A 205 -11.16 -14.70 25.02
CA ARG A 205 -12.10 -13.93 25.87
C ARG A 205 -11.37 -12.76 26.51
N GLY A 206 -11.98 -11.57 26.46
CA GLY A 206 -11.35 -10.32 26.92
C GLY A 206 -10.61 -9.60 25.79
N SER A 207 -9.61 -8.80 26.14
CA SER A 207 -8.90 -7.92 25.19
C SER A 207 -8.09 -8.72 24.16
N VAL A 208 -8.27 -8.43 22.86
CA VAL A 208 -7.44 -8.97 21.77
C VAL A 208 -5.98 -8.54 21.94
N TYR A 209 -5.75 -7.29 22.36
CA TYR A 209 -4.41 -6.73 22.58
C TYR A 209 -3.59 -7.55 23.60
N GLU A 210 -4.19 -7.94 24.73
CA GLU A 210 -3.52 -8.81 25.71
C GLU A 210 -3.14 -10.18 25.14
N HIS A 211 -3.97 -10.75 24.26
CA HIS A 211 -3.70 -12.06 23.66
C HIS A 211 -2.61 -11.96 22.58
N VAL A 212 -2.59 -10.86 21.84
CA VAL A 212 -1.51 -10.50 20.92
C VAL A 212 -0.17 -10.38 21.64
N GLU A 213 -0.12 -9.70 22.80
CA GLU A 213 1.09 -9.63 23.64
C GLU A 213 1.49 -11.01 24.20
N LYS A 214 0.54 -11.77 24.78
CA LYS A 214 0.79 -13.12 25.33
C LYS A 214 1.28 -14.12 24.27
N LEU A 215 0.84 -13.98 23.01
CA LEU A 215 1.31 -14.78 21.87
C LEU A 215 2.62 -14.25 21.25
N GLY A 216 3.14 -13.12 21.71
CA GLY A 216 4.36 -12.50 21.19
C GLY A 216 4.21 -12.00 19.75
N LEU A 217 3.03 -11.50 19.36
CA LEU A 217 2.77 -10.97 18.02
C LEU A 217 3.00 -9.44 18.01
N HIS A 218 4.08 -9.00 17.38
CA HIS A 218 4.54 -7.59 17.40
C HIS A 218 5.03 -7.16 16.01
N ILE A 219 4.09 -6.77 15.15
CA ILE A 219 4.34 -6.46 13.74
C ILE A 219 4.94 -5.05 13.62
N HIS A 220 6.15 -4.95 13.08
CA HIS A 220 6.84 -3.68 12.85
C HIS A 220 6.38 -3.00 11.55
N GLY A 221 6.02 -3.81 10.55
CA GLY A 221 5.26 -3.29 9.41
C GLY A 221 4.57 -4.36 8.58
N LEU A 222 3.54 -3.96 7.84
CA LEU A 222 2.78 -4.85 6.96
C LEU A 222 2.26 -4.17 5.69
N ILE A 223 1.80 -4.98 4.75
CA ILE A 223 1.01 -4.53 3.60
C ILE A 223 -0.34 -5.25 3.57
N VAL A 224 -1.38 -4.56 3.10
CA VAL A 224 -2.73 -5.12 2.95
C VAL A 224 -3.01 -5.33 1.47
N ARG A 225 -3.43 -6.54 1.08
CA ARG A 225 -3.72 -6.97 -0.29
C ARG A 225 -5.16 -7.49 -0.37
N ALA A 226 -6.01 -6.93 -1.23
CA ALA A 226 -7.41 -7.32 -1.34
C ALA A 226 -7.86 -7.55 -2.79
N GLY A 227 -8.26 -8.79 -3.10
CA GLY A 227 -8.67 -9.25 -4.42
C GLY A 227 -7.61 -10.09 -5.14
N THR A 228 -8.07 -10.91 -6.08
CA THR A 228 -7.34 -12.05 -6.67
C THR A 228 -5.97 -11.67 -7.25
N THR A 229 -5.90 -10.67 -8.15
CA THR A 229 -4.63 -10.23 -8.76
C THR A 229 -3.75 -9.38 -7.83
N ALA A 230 -4.35 -8.69 -6.86
CA ALA A 230 -3.61 -7.87 -5.89
C ALA A 230 -2.84 -8.74 -4.87
N THR A 231 -3.41 -9.91 -4.55
CA THR A 231 -2.87 -10.92 -3.61
C THR A 231 -2.00 -11.99 -4.30
N GLY A 232 -1.95 -12.03 -5.63
CA GLY A 232 -1.27 -13.10 -6.38
C GLY A 232 -2.00 -14.45 -6.32
N ALA A 233 -3.30 -14.47 -6.04
CA ALA A 233 -4.12 -15.69 -6.05
C ALA A 233 -4.63 -16.08 -7.44
N ASP A 234 -4.42 -15.21 -8.44
CA ASP A 234 -4.74 -15.44 -9.86
C ASP A 234 -3.88 -16.51 -10.52
N ARG A 235 -2.70 -16.81 -9.94
CA ARG A 235 -1.78 -17.83 -10.40
C ARG A 235 -1.56 -18.88 -9.31
N SER A 236 -1.54 -20.15 -9.71
CA SER A 236 -1.00 -21.22 -8.86
C SER A 236 0.47 -20.95 -8.56
N PRO A 237 1.02 -21.46 -7.43
CA PRO A 237 2.44 -21.36 -7.15
C PRO A 237 3.28 -21.87 -8.33
N GLU A 238 4.12 -21.00 -8.89
CA GLU A 238 5.03 -21.36 -9.98
C GLU A 238 6.30 -20.49 -10.01
N THR A 239 7.21 -20.82 -10.93
CA THR A 239 8.36 -19.97 -11.28
C THR A 239 8.42 -19.84 -12.79
N ASP A 240 8.52 -18.62 -13.32
CA ASP A 240 8.64 -18.42 -14.76
C ASP A 240 10.06 -18.66 -15.29
N ALA A 241 10.22 -18.57 -16.62
CA ALA A 241 11.50 -18.75 -17.30
C ALA A 241 12.55 -17.66 -16.99
N THR A 242 12.17 -16.55 -16.34
CA THR A 242 13.09 -15.51 -15.85
C THR A 242 13.50 -15.72 -14.39
N GLY A 243 12.96 -16.75 -13.73
CA GLY A 243 13.19 -17.04 -12.31
C GLY A 243 12.25 -16.29 -11.36
N ARG A 244 11.29 -15.51 -11.87
CA ARG A 244 10.30 -14.81 -11.02
C ARG A 244 9.34 -15.82 -10.42
N VAL A 245 9.04 -15.62 -9.14
CA VAL A 245 8.15 -16.47 -8.34
C VAL A 245 6.76 -15.85 -8.27
N PHE A 246 5.73 -16.68 -8.42
CA PHE A 246 4.32 -16.27 -8.42
C PHE A 246 3.50 -17.10 -7.44
N GLY A 247 2.36 -16.54 -7.02
CA GLY A 247 1.39 -17.19 -6.16
C GLY A 247 1.41 -16.60 -4.75
N LEU A 248 0.22 -16.39 -4.17
CA LEU A 248 0.01 -15.68 -2.88
C LEU A 248 0.97 -16.08 -1.76
N ILE A 249 1.15 -17.39 -1.51
CA ILE A 249 2.00 -17.89 -0.43
C ILE A 249 3.50 -17.62 -0.72
N PRO A 250 4.07 -18.04 -1.85
CA PRO A 250 5.41 -17.62 -2.27
C PRO A 250 5.67 -16.11 -2.27
N GLU A 251 4.76 -15.31 -2.86
CA GLU A 251 4.89 -13.84 -2.91
C GLU A 251 4.87 -13.22 -1.50
N SER A 252 3.98 -13.68 -0.62
CA SER A 252 3.90 -13.19 0.77
C SER A 252 5.14 -13.57 1.59
N ILE A 253 5.69 -14.79 1.39
CA ILE A 253 6.93 -15.23 2.02
C ILE A 253 8.12 -14.41 1.52
N SER A 254 8.19 -14.14 0.21
CA SER A 254 9.27 -13.32 -0.37
C SER A 254 9.25 -11.89 0.16
N PHE A 255 8.06 -11.28 0.34
CA PHE A 255 7.95 -9.95 0.95
C PHE A 255 8.48 -9.95 2.40
N VAL A 256 7.95 -10.80 3.30
CA VAL A 256 8.41 -10.79 4.71
C VAL A 256 9.87 -11.21 4.84
N ARG A 257 10.38 -12.02 3.91
CA ARG A 257 11.80 -12.37 3.82
C ARG A 257 12.69 -11.16 3.54
N LYS A 258 12.41 -10.42 2.44
CA LYS A 258 13.15 -9.21 2.09
C LYS A 258 13.10 -8.19 3.23
N MET A 259 11.93 -8.00 3.85
CA MET A 259 11.77 -7.07 4.97
C MET A 259 12.63 -7.47 6.18
N ALA A 260 12.69 -8.76 6.52
CA ALA A 260 13.56 -9.26 7.59
C ALA A 260 15.05 -9.05 7.28
N GLU A 261 15.49 -9.39 6.06
CA GLU A 261 16.89 -9.20 5.63
C GLU A 261 17.30 -7.73 5.61
N ASN A 262 16.45 -6.84 5.10
CA ASN A 262 16.72 -5.39 5.14
C ASN A 262 16.75 -4.86 6.57
N ALA A 263 15.80 -5.25 7.43
CA ALA A 263 15.76 -4.77 8.81
C ALA A 263 16.97 -5.21 9.65
N TYR A 264 17.49 -6.42 9.40
CA TYR A 264 18.73 -6.91 10.00
C TYR A 264 19.95 -6.09 9.53
N SER A 265 20.11 -5.89 8.21
CA SER A 265 21.26 -5.16 7.67
C SER A 265 21.24 -3.64 7.92
N LEU A 266 20.07 -3.03 8.14
CA LEU A 266 19.93 -1.60 8.47
C LEU A 266 20.08 -1.29 9.98
N ASN A 267 20.32 -2.32 10.79
CA ASN A 267 20.32 -2.25 12.26
C ASN A 267 21.58 -2.91 12.84
N ASP A 268 22.75 -2.61 12.25
CA ASP A 268 24.07 -3.10 12.67
C ASP A 268 24.15 -4.63 12.89
N ASP A 269 23.59 -5.41 11.95
CA ASP A 269 23.50 -6.88 12.02
C ASP A 269 22.74 -7.40 13.27
N SER A 270 21.76 -6.62 13.77
CA SER A 270 20.84 -7.00 14.85
C SER A 270 19.41 -7.17 14.35
N ASN A 271 18.77 -8.29 14.70
CA ASN A 271 17.35 -8.54 14.42
C ASN A 271 16.39 -7.97 15.49
N MET A 272 16.86 -7.11 16.39
CA MET A 272 16.09 -6.60 17.53
C MET A 272 15.71 -5.13 17.37
N ASP A 273 14.49 -4.77 17.76
CA ASP A 273 14.09 -3.39 18.01
C ASP A 273 14.73 -2.82 19.29
N SER A 274 14.45 -1.53 19.55
CA SER A 274 14.92 -0.80 20.73
C SER A 274 14.41 -1.35 22.09
N GLU A 275 13.39 -2.20 22.08
CA GLU A 275 12.84 -2.87 23.27
C GLU A 275 13.35 -4.32 23.41
N GLY A 276 14.24 -4.78 22.52
CA GLY A 276 14.77 -6.13 22.52
C GLY A 276 13.82 -7.19 21.96
N ARG A 277 12.85 -6.79 21.13
CA ARG A 277 11.89 -7.68 20.46
C ARG A 277 12.37 -7.98 19.04
N PRO A 278 12.22 -9.22 18.53
CA PRO A 278 12.61 -9.53 17.15
C PRO A 278 11.74 -8.79 16.12
N PHE A 279 12.34 -8.28 15.04
CA PHE A 279 11.57 -7.68 13.95
C PHE A 279 10.60 -8.68 13.30
N GLN A 280 9.30 -8.40 13.38
CA GLN A 280 8.24 -9.16 12.70
C GLN A 280 7.60 -8.31 11.60
N PHE A 281 7.25 -8.96 10.48
CA PHE A 281 6.63 -8.33 9.32
C PHE A 281 5.42 -9.15 8.88
N ALA A 282 4.44 -8.54 8.22
CA ALA A 282 3.26 -9.25 7.79
C ALA A 282 2.72 -8.90 6.40
N VAL A 283 1.92 -9.81 5.85
CA VAL A 283 1.07 -9.59 4.68
C VAL A 283 -0.36 -9.97 5.04
N VAL A 284 -1.29 -9.03 4.84
CA VAL A 284 -2.73 -9.24 5.09
C VAL A 284 -3.42 -9.45 3.75
N ASN A 285 -3.80 -10.68 3.41
CA ASN A 285 -4.48 -11.02 2.16
C ASN A 285 -5.99 -11.17 2.39
N VAL A 286 -6.82 -10.55 1.53
CA VAL A 286 -8.28 -10.67 1.54
C VAL A 286 -8.76 -11.20 0.19
N LEU A 287 -9.45 -12.34 0.21
CA LEU A 287 -9.74 -13.16 -0.97
C LEU A 287 -11.24 -13.30 -1.25
N GLY A 288 -11.58 -13.63 -2.50
CA GLY A 288 -12.88 -14.23 -2.82
C GLY A 288 -12.93 -15.66 -2.29
N ARG A 289 -14.14 -16.17 -1.96
CA ARG A 289 -14.33 -17.51 -1.38
C ARG A 289 -13.69 -18.64 -2.19
N GLU A 290 -13.69 -18.53 -3.52
CA GLU A 290 -13.11 -19.52 -4.43
C GLU A 290 -11.58 -19.50 -4.40
N ASP A 291 -10.97 -18.31 -4.49
CA ASP A 291 -9.52 -18.09 -4.33
C ASP A 291 -9.04 -18.61 -2.96
N HIS A 292 -9.77 -18.28 -1.89
CA HIS A 292 -9.50 -18.74 -0.52
C HIS A 292 -9.52 -20.27 -0.44
N ALA A 293 -10.59 -20.90 -0.95
CA ALA A 293 -10.70 -22.36 -0.98
C ALA A 293 -9.65 -23.03 -1.88
N GLN A 294 -9.10 -22.34 -2.89
CA GLN A 294 -7.95 -22.82 -3.67
C GLN A 294 -6.65 -22.77 -2.86
N VAL A 295 -6.30 -21.61 -2.30
CA VAL A 295 -5.08 -21.43 -1.49
C VAL A 295 -5.06 -22.39 -0.30
N MET A 296 -6.17 -22.55 0.41
CA MET A 296 -6.30 -23.48 1.53
C MET A 296 -6.19 -24.95 1.11
N ARG A 297 -6.62 -25.33 -0.10
CA ARG A 297 -6.38 -26.68 -0.64
C ARG A 297 -4.91 -26.91 -0.95
N THR A 298 -4.23 -25.96 -1.60
CA THR A 298 -2.80 -26.05 -1.92
C THR A 298 -1.95 -26.18 -0.65
N LEU A 299 -2.24 -25.39 0.39
CA LEU A 299 -1.59 -25.48 1.69
C LEU A 299 -1.76 -26.87 2.33
N ARG A 300 -2.99 -27.43 2.35
CA ARG A 300 -3.27 -28.78 2.88
C ARG A 300 -2.52 -29.86 2.10
N MET A 301 -2.52 -29.79 0.76
CA MET A 301 -1.78 -30.73 -0.10
C MET A 301 -0.27 -30.68 0.16
N ALA A 302 0.31 -29.50 0.32
CA ALA A 302 1.74 -29.35 0.61
C ALA A 302 2.13 -29.74 2.05
N ARG A 303 1.21 -29.70 3.03
CA ARG A 303 1.42 -30.35 4.34
C ARG A 303 1.50 -31.86 4.18
N ASP A 304 0.53 -32.45 3.50
CA ASP A 304 0.36 -33.90 3.40
C ASP A 304 1.42 -34.53 2.46
N ASN A 305 1.96 -33.76 1.51
CA ASN A 305 3.00 -34.16 0.57
C ASN A 305 4.27 -33.30 0.69
N LYS A 306 5.35 -33.87 1.26
CA LYS A 306 6.66 -33.20 1.41
C LYS A 306 7.46 -33.04 0.12
N THR A 307 6.99 -33.60 -1.00
CA THR A 307 7.53 -33.34 -2.34
C THR A 307 6.53 -32.57 -3.22
N ASP A 308 5.61 -31.84 -2.60
CA ASP A 308 4.73 -30.91 -3.33
C ASP A 308 5.54 -29.75 -3.94
N VAL A 309 5.07 -29.28 -5.09
CA VAL A 309 5.72 -28.23 -5.88
C VAL A 309 5.83 -26.91 -5.11
N LEU A 310 4.90 -26.62 -4.18
CA LEU A 310 4.96 -25.42 -3.33
C LEU A 310 6.27 -25.35 -2.51
N HIS A 311 6.79 -26.47 -2.00
CA HIS A 311 8.04 -26.48 -1.22
C HIS A 311 9.22 -25.95 -2.04
N GLY A 312 9.39 -26.45 -3.27
CA GLY A 312 10.46 -26.02 -4.18
C GLY A 312 10.28 -24.61 -4.76
N ILE A 313 9.16 -23.94 -4.48
CA ILE A 313 8.91 -22.53 -4.84
C ILE A 313 9.11 -21.61 -3.63
N ILE A 314 8.78 -22.09 -2.42
CA ILE A 314 9.12 -21.41 -1.17
C ILE A 314 10.64 -21.22 -1.07
N GLU A 315 11.44 -22.24 -1.41
CA GLU A 315 12.90 -22.12 -1.50
C GLU A 315 13.34 -20.98 -2.46
N LYS A 316 12.72 -20.90 -3.65
CA LYS A 316 12.99 -19.84 -4.64
C LYS A 316 12.47 -18.46 -4.26
N SER A 317 11.56 -18.37 -3.28
CA SER A 317 11.09 -17.09 -2.73
C SER A 317 12.17 -16.39 -1.88
N GLY A 318 13.29 -17.07 -1.62
CA GLY A 318 14.36 -16.66 -0.71
C GLY A 318 14.26 -17.28 0.68
N ALA A 319 13.30 -18.18 0.93
CA ALA A 319 13.14 -18.82 2.23
C ALA A 319 14.09 -20.03 2.38
N PRO A 320 14.92 -20.13 3.43
CA PRO A 320 15.87 -21.22 3.56
C PRO A 320 15.19 -22.58 3.80
N ALA A 321 15.85 -23.64 3.34
CA ALA A 321 15.49 -25.03 3.62
C ALA A 321 15.26 -25.27 5.12
N GLY A 322 14.07 -25.74 5.48
CA GLY A 322 13.65 -25.92 6.88
C GLY A 322 12.89 -24.74 7.50
N THR A 323 12.57 -23.69 6.73
CA THR A 323 11.57 -22.66 7.13
C THR A 323 10.28 -23.34 7.59
N LYS A 324 9.75 -22.90 8.74
CA LYS A 324 8.51 -23.41 9.33
C LYS A 324 7.36 -22.44 9.09
N ILE A 325 6.23 -22.98 8.66
CA ILE A 325 4.97 -22.27 8.44
C ILE A 325 3.91 -23.01 9.27
N SER A 326 3.42 -22.38 10.34
CA SER A 326 2.42 -22.95 11.25
C SER A 326 1.20 -22.04 11.39
N THR A 327 0.01 -22.59 11.54
CA THR A 327 -1.16 -21.77 11.90
C THR A 327 -0.98 -21.10 13.27
N VAL A 328 -1.57 -19.93 13.47
CA VAL A 328 -1.53 -19.14 14.72
C VAL A 328 -2.94 -18.83 15.23
N LEU A 329 -3.85 -18.38 14.35
CA LEU A 329 -5.21 -17.97 14.71
C LEU A 329 -6.25 -18.66 13.81
N TYR A 330 -7.40 -18.99 14.42
CA TYR A 330 -8.57 -19.58 13.75
C TYR A 330 -9.80 -18.71 13.99
N ASN A 331 -10.68 -18.58 13.00
CA ASN A 331 -11.90 -17.80 13.16
C ASN A 331 -13.02 -18.58 13.87
N GLU A 332 -14.21 -17.96 14.01
CA GLU A 332 -15.37 -18.56 14.68
C GLU A 332 -15.81 -19.91 14.06
N MET A 333 -15.51 -20.11 12.77
CA MET A 333 -15.80 -21.34 12.03
C MET A 333 -14.73 -22.43 12.18
N GLY A 334 -13.65 -22.15 12.92
CA GLY A 334 -12.48 -23.03 13.04
C GLY A 334 -11.58 -23.03 11.79
N GLU A 335 -11.77 -22.10 10.84
CA GLU A 335 -10.89 -21.98 9.69
C GLU A 335 -9.60 -21.20 10.04
N PRO A 336 -8.42 -21.64 9.58
CA PRO A 336 -7.15 -20.98 9.88
C PRO A 336 -7.00 -19.70 9.05
N PHE A 337 -6.90 -18.53 9.69
CA PHE A 337 -6.80 -17.24 8.99
C PHE A 337 -5.46 -16.50 9.20
N ALA A 338 -4.60 -16.96 10.13
CA ALA A 338 -3.26 -16.41 10.34
C ALA A 338 -2.20 -17.51 10.42
N PHE A 339 -1.10 -17.33 9.69
CA PHE A 339 0.02 -18.28 9.60
C PHE A 339 1.34 -17.59 9.98
N GLY A 340 2.06 -18.19 10.94
CA GLY A 340 3.38 -17.77 11.39
C GLY A 340 4.47 -18.41 10.54
N VAL A 341 5.36 -17.58 10.00
CA VAL A 341 6.54 -17.98 9.22
C VAL A 341 7.79 -17.73 10.07
N LYS A 342 8.56 -18.79 10.33
CA LYS A 342 9.82 -18.75 11.08
C LYS A 342 10.97 -19.22 10.19
N PHE A 343 11.90 -18.32 9.90
CA PHE A 343 13.12 -18.62 9.16
C PHE A 343 14.16 -19.30 10.07
N PRO A 344 14.89 -20.32 9.58
CA PRO A 344 15.83 -21.11 10.39
C PRO A 344 17.23 -20.49 10.50
N ASP A 345 17.45 -19.30 9.92
CA ASP A 345 18.76 -18.64 9.93
C ASP A 345 19.12 -18.14 11.32
N ARG A 346 20.42 -18.22 11.64
CA ARG A 346 20.97 -17.72 12.90
C ARG A 346 20.76 -16.22 13.07
N GLN A 347 20.79 -15.44 11.99
CA GLN A 347 20.55 -14.00 12.01
C GLN A 347 19.13 -13.63 12.48
N PHE A 348 18.15 -14.50 12.28
CA PHE A 348 16.76 -14.33 12.75
C PHE A 348 16.45 -15.12 14.03
N THR A 349 17.49 -15.70 14.66
CA THR A 349 17.40 -16.45 15.91
C THR A 349 17.89 -15.59 17.07
N THR A 350 17.01 -15.22 17.98
CA THR A 350 17.35 -14.44 19.17
C THR A 350 17.67 -15.35 20.35
N ILE A 351 18.68 -15.00 21.15
CA ILE A 351 19.10 -15.79 22.31
C ILE A 351 18.72 -15.01 23.57
N SER A 352 17.74 -15.51 24.31
CA SER A 352 17.27 -14.94 25.57
C SER A 352 17.62 -15.85 26.75
N ASN A 353 17.46 -15.36 27.98
CA ASN A 353 17.56 -16.17 29.19
C ASN A 353 16.50 -17.29 29.27
N GLN A 354 15.45 -17.23 28.43
CA GLN A 354 14.41 -18.27 28.30
C GLN A 354 14.69 -19.26 27.14
N GLY A 355 15.78 -19.06 26.39
CA GLY A 355 16.20 -19.92 25.28
C GLY A 355 16.23 -19.22 23.92
N HIS A 356 16.29 -20.03 22.86
CA HIS A 356 16.26 -19.56 21.47
C HIS A 356 14.83 -19.23 21.04
N SER A 357 14.60 -17.98 20.64
CA SER A 357 13.37 -17.57 19.94
C SER A 357 13.70 -17.25 18.47
N HIS A 358 12.68 -17.22 17.63
CA HIS A 358 12.78 -16.87 16.21
C HIS A 358 11.72 -15.83 15.88
N ALA A 359 12.07 -14.85 15.04
CA ALA A 359 11.11 -13.91 14.49
C ALA A 359 9.92 -14.65 13.85
N GLN A 360 8.69 -14.31 14.26
CA GLN A 360 7.46 -14.90 13.76
C GLN A 360 6.78 -13.90 12.81
N HIS A 361 7.18 -13.91 11.55
CA HIS A 361 6.51 -13.13 10.51
C HIS A 361 5.10 -13.71 10.26
N LEU A 362 4.14 -12.91 9.80
CA LEU A 362 2.73 -13.32 9.74
C LEU A 362 2.13 -13.17 8.34
N ILE A 363 1.42 -14.19 7.88
CA ILE A 363 0.60 -14.15 6.67
C ILE A 363 -0.84 -14.33 7.11
N PHE A 364 -1.67 -13.30 6.96
CA PHE A 364 -3.10 -13.39 7.18
C PHE A 364 -3.80 -13.67 5.84
N ILE A 365 -4.83 -14.51 5.88
CA ILE A 365 -5.61 -14.93 4.70
C ILE A 365 -7.09 -14.95 5.09
N HIS A 366 -7.78 -13.85 4.76
CA HIS A 366 -9.18 -13.61 5.07
C HIS A 366 -10.09 -13.93 3.87
N SER A 367 -11.35 -14.33 4.12
CA SER A 367 -12.30 -14.71 3.07
C SER A 367 -13.53 -13.80 3.02
N THR A 368 -13.91 -13.36 1.81
CA THR A 368 -15.19 -12.68 1.52
C THR A 368 -16.17 -13.65 0.84
N LYS A 369 -17.49 -13.43 0.96
CA LYS A 369 -18.49 -14.10 0.09
C LYS A 369 -18.56 -13.43 -1.29
N ALA A 370 -18.03 -12.23 -1.42
CA ALA A 370 -17.90 -11.50 -2.68
C ALA A 370 -17.08 -12.31 -3.72
N ILE A 371 -17.58 -12.33 -4.96
CA ILE A 371 -16.89 -12.93 -6.11
C ILE A 371 -15.99 -11.87 -6.75
N GLY A 372 -14.81 -12.29 -7.22
CA GLY A 372 -13.83 -11.44 -7.90
C GLY A 372 -14.22 -11.04 -9.33
N GLY A 373 -13.25 -10.53 -10.10
CA GLY A 373 -13.38 -10.38 -11.55
C GLY A 373 -14.27 -9.24 -12.08
N GLY A 374 -14.60 -8.23 -11.26
CA GLY A 374 -15.21 -6.98 -11.76
C GLY A 374 -16.64 -7.10 -12.29
N LYS A 375 -17.44 -8.04 -11.77
CA LYS A 375 -18.87 -8.26 -12.14
C LYS A 375 -19.85 -8.11 -10.97
N SER A 376 -19.42 -7.50 -9.87
CA SER A 376 -19.79 -7.94 -8.52
C SER A 376 -20.51 -6.91 -7.62
N ASP A 377 -20.95 -5.77 -8.15
CA ASP A 377 -21.72 -4.79 -7.36
C ASP A 377 -23.19 -5.19 -7.19
N GLU A 378 -23.79 -6.00 -8.09
CA GLU A 378 -25.18 -6.46 -7.95
C GLU A 378 -25.41 -7.36 -6.72
N LYS A 379 -24.40 -8.15 -6.29
CA LYS A 379 -24.47 -8.99 -5.07
C LYS A 379 -24.76 -8.20 -3.80
N LEU A 380 -24.55 -6.89 -3.78
CA LEU A 380 -24.94 -6.05 -2.64
C LEU A 380 -26.44 -6.13 -2.34
N SER A 381 -27.28 -6.43 -3.34
CA SER A 381 -28.72 -6.65 -3.15
C SER A 381 -29.09 -7.86 -2.28
N GLU A 382 -28.13 -8.74 -1.95
CA GLU A 382 -28.31 -9.84 -1.00
C GLU A 382 -28.40 -9.34 0.45
N GLY A 383 -27.97 -8.10 0.75
CA GLY A 383 -28.04 -7.49 2.08
C GLY A 383 -26.96 -7.93 3.08
N ASP A 384 -26.16 -8.94 2.74
CA ASP A 384 -25.15 -9.60 3.59
C ASP A 384 -23.93 -8.72 3.99
N LEU A 385 -23.73 -7.56 3.36
CA LEU A 385 -22.51 -6.76 3.55
C LEU A 385 -22.21 -6.35 5.01
N PRO A 386 -23.18 -5.97 5.88
CA PRO A 386 -22.88 -5.64 7.27
C PRO A 386 -22.30 -6.81 8.04
N PHE A 387 -22.78 -8.04 7.75
CA PHE A 387 -22.28 -9.25 8.38
C PHE A 387 -20.86 -9.57 7.89
N GLU A 388 -20.62 -9.56 6.57
CA GLU A 388 -19.25 -9.76 6.01
C GLU A 388 -18.25 -8.75 6.58
N CYS A 389 -18.61 -7.47 6.64
CA CYS A 389 -17.73 -6.43 7.19
C CYS A 389 -17.53 -6.58 8.71
N SER A 390 -18.54 -7.03 9.45
CA SER A 390 -18.42 -7.31 10.89
C SER A 390 -17.44 -8.44 11.17
N THR A 391 -17.60 -9.61 10.53
CA THR A 391 -16.71 -10.77 10.71
C THR A 391 -15.27 -10.41 10.33
N LEU A 392 -15.06 -9.75 9.19
CA LEU A 392 -13.73 -9.32 8.77
C LEU A 392 -13.11 -8.28 9.71
N SER A 393 -13.91 -7.37 10.27
CA SER A 393 -13.39 -6.38 11.22
C SER A 393 -12.85 -7.00 12.52
N GLN A 394 -13.47 -8.09 12.98
CA GLN A 394 -12.99 -8.87 14.13
C GLN A 394 -11.69 -9.63 13.80
N GLU A 395 -11.57 -10.21 12.60
CA GLU A 395 -10.31 -10.81 12.15
C GLU A 395 -9.20 -9.75 11.94
N PHE A 396 -9.55 -8.50 11.60
CA PHE A 396 -8.61 -7.40 11.42
C PHE A 396 -8.08 -6.81 12.73
N GLU A 397 -8.87 -6.83 13.80
CA GLU A 397 -8.48 -6.35 15.14
C GLU A 397 -7.16 -6.98 15.63
N TRP A 398 -6.89 -8.23 15.24
CA TRP A 398 -5.67 -8.96 15.60
C TRP A 398 -4.40 -8.37 15.00
N TRP A 399 -4.34 -8.14 13.69
CA TRP A 399 -3.17 -7.52 13.07
C TRP A 399 -3.09 -6.02 13.36
N MET A 400 -4.23 -5.34 13.57
CA MET A 400 -4.25 -3.95 14.04
C MET A 400 -3.68 -3.81 15.46
N SER A 401 -4.03 -4.72 16.37
CA SER A 401 -3.44 -4.79 17.71
C SER A 401 -1.95 -5.15 17.66
N SER A 402 -1.57 -6.09 16.78
CA SER A 402 -0.17 -6.50 16.61
C SER A 402 0.73 -5.38 16.05
N LEU A 403 0.18 -4.44 15.27
CA LEU A 403 0.86 -3.18 14.90
C LEU A 403 0.92 -2.19 16.07
N ALA A 404 -0.15 -2.11 16.88
CA ALA A 404 -0.22 -1.16 18.00
C ALA A 404 0.83 -1.43 19.07
N VAL A 405 1.17 -2.71 19.33
CA VAL A 405 2.20 -3.15 20.29
C VAL A 405 3.59 -2.53 20.04
N THR A 406 3.95 -2.23 18.78
CA THR A 406 5.25 -1.64 18.37
C THR A 406 5.13 -0.21 17.83
N GLY A 407 3.91 0.29 17.66
CA GLY A 407 3.64 1.49 16.85
C GLY A 407 3.84 1.31 15.34
N GLY A 408 4.07 0.07 14.86
CA GLY A 408 4.41 -0.30 13.49
C GLY A 408 3.39 0.13 12.42
N LYS A 409 3.79 0.05 11.14
CA LYS A 409 3.06 0.71 10.04
C LYS A 409 2.61 -0.16 8.87
N ILE A 410 1.50 0.26 8.27
CA ILE A 410 1.03 -0.20 6.96
C ILE A 410 1.81 0.55 5.87
N GLY A 411 2.60 -0.19 5.07
CA GLY A 411 3.36 0.37 3.96
C GLY A 411 2.55 0.69 2.71
N GLY A 412 1.37 0.07 2.56
CA GLY A 412 0.46 0.32 1.44
C GLY A 412 -0.78 -0.57 1.45
N LEU A 413 -1.76 -0.21 0.62
CA LEU A 413 -3.01 -0.93 0.41
C LEU A 413 -3.16 -1.33 -1.07
N ASP A 414 -2.83 -2.58 -1.37
CA ASP A 414 -2.96 -3.20 -2.70
C ASP A 414 -4.41 -3.68 -2.93
N THR A 415 -5.07 -3.20 -3.99
CA THR A 415 -6.49 -3.51 -4.24
C THR A 415 -6.81 -3.72 -5.72
N THR A 416 -8.08 -4.05 -6.01
CA THR A 416 -8.65 -4.10 -7.36
C THR A 416 -9.99 -3.35 -7.38
N ILE A 417 -10.62 -3.25 -8.55
CA ILE A 417 -12.01 -2.75 -8.72
C ILE A 417 -13.09 -3.79 -8.35
N GLY A 418 -12.71 -4.96 -7.83
CA GLY A 418 -13.60 -6.08 -7.54
C GLY A 418 -14.35 -5.99 -6.20
N GLY A 419 -15.39 -6.83 -6.06
CA GLY A 419 -16.26 -6.87 -4.87
C GLY A 419 -15.53 -7.22 -3.58
N THR A 420 -14.53 -8.11 -3.64
CA THR A 420 -13.63 -8.44 -2.52
C THR A 420 -12.92 -7.19 -1.98
N SER A 421 -12.34 -6.36 -2.85
CA SER A 421 -11.66 -5.12 -2.48
C SER A 421 -12.63 -4.08 -1.89
N ARG A 422 -13.85 -4.01 -2.40
CA ARG A 422 -14.93 -3.17 -1.85
C ARG A 422 -15.34 -3.63 -0.43
N THR A 423 -15.60 -4.92 -0.23
CA THR A 423 -15.92 -5.48 1.09
C THR A 423 -14.76 -5.26 2.07
N ALA A 424 -13.50 -5.44 1.63
CA ALA A 424 -12.30 -5.16 2.42
C ALA A 424 -12.22 -3.69 2.86
N ARG A 425 -12.42 -2.71 1.95
CA ARG A 425 -12.42 -1.27 2.29
C ARG A 425 -13.45 -0.93 3.37
N TYR A 426 -14.67 -1.46 3.26
CA TYR A 426 -15.70 -1.24 4.29
C TYR A 426 -15.38 -1.97 5.61
N ALA A 427 -14.74 -3.15 5.56
CA ALA A 427 -14.29 -3.87 6.76
C ALA A 427 -13.13 -3.16 7.48
N LEU A 428 -12.17 -2.57 6.75
CA LEU A 428 -11.10 -1.74 7.34
C LEU A 428 -11.67 -0.51 8.05
N MET A 429 -12.70 0.12 7.46
CA MET A 429 -13.45 1.20 8.11
C MET A 429 -14.25 0.73 9.33
N ALA A 430 -14.87 -0.46 9.28
CA ALA A 430 -15.60 -1.04 10.42
C ALA A 430 -14.65 -1.38 11.58
N ALA A 431 -13.46 -1.90 11.28
CA ALA A 431 -12.35 -2.07 12.23
C ALA A 431 -11.74 -0.75 12.73
N SER A 432 -12.30 0.41 12.33
CA SER A 432 -11.88 1.75 12.73
C SER A 432 -10.41 2.09 12.37
N LEU A 433 -9.91 1.56 11.25
CA LEU A 433 -8.57 1.85 10.76
C LEU A 433 -8.36 3.37 10.57
N GLN A 434 -7.20 3.87 11.03
CA GLN A 434 -6.89 5.31 11.08
C GLN A 434 -5.68 5.65 10.19
N PRO A 435 -5.64 6.83 9.52
CA PRO A 435 -4.50 7.21 8.66
C PRO A 435 -3.14 7.17 9.35
N ARG A 436 -3.06 7.45 10.67
CA ARG A 436 -1.82 7.38 11.47
C ARG A 436 -1.19 5.98 11.61
N MET A 437 -1.87 4.93 11.15
CA MET A 437 -1.35 3.56 11.09
C MET A 437 -0.59 3.30 9.78
N PHE A 438 -0.72 4.17 8.77
CA PHE A 438 0.06 4.09 7.55
C PHE A 438 1.43 4.77 7.71
N ALA A 439 2.43 4.28 6.97
CA ALA A 439 3.74 4.93 6.88
C ALA A 439 3.66 6.23 6.07
N LYS A 440 4.56 7.19 6.32
CA LYS A 440 4.68 8.38 5.45
C LYS A 440 5.07 7.93 4.04
N GLY A 441 4.31 8.34 3.04
CA GLY A 441 4.50 7.93 1.65
C GLY A 441 3.82 6.60 1.26
N ALA A 442 3.11 5.94 2.18
CA ALA A 442 2.21 4.83 1.85
C ALA A 442 1.00 5.34 1.03
N LEU A 443 0.48 4.50 0.15
CA LEU A 443 -0.66 4.79 -0.71
C LEU A 443 -1.51 3.54 -0.97
N GLU A 444 -2.67 3.73 -1.60
CA GLU A 444 -3.51 2.65 -2.12
C GLU A 444 -3.28 2.46 -3.63
N SER A 445 -2.62 1.38 -4.03
CA SER A 445 -2.52 1.00 -5.45
C SER A 445 -3.76 0.17 -5.85
N ILE A 446 -4.58 0.69 -6.75
CA ILE A 446 -5.72 -0.01 -7.35
C ILE A 446 -5.28 -0.59 -8.69
N GLY A 447 -5.15 -1.92 -8.75
CA GLY A 447 -4.85 -2.64 -9.98
C GLY A 447 -6.04 -2.66 -10.95
N VAL A 448 -5.80 -2.19 -12.17
CA VAL A 448 -6.76 -2.15 -13.28
C VAL A 448 -6.17 -2.83 -14.53
N ASP A 449 -7.01 -3.30 -15.44
CA ASP A 449 -6.61 -3.60 -16.82
C ASP A 449 -6.53 -2.30 -17.66
N SER A 450 -5.56 -2.24 -18.56
CA SER A 450 -5.46 -1.22 -19.62
C SER A 450 -6.66 -1.24 -20.59
N GLY A 451 -6.98 -0.08 -21.16
CA GLY A 451 -8.17 0.13 -21.99
C GLY A 451 -8.23 -0.77 -23.22
N ASP A 452 -7.12 -0.92 -23.92
CA ASP A 452 -7.03 -1.79 -25.11
C ASP A 452 -7.29 -3.26 -24.76
N TRP A 453 -6.83 -3.71 -23.59
CA TRP A 453 -7.11 -5.05 -23.09
C TRP A 453 -8.61 -5.22 -22.81
N VAL A 454 -9.24 -4.26 -22.14
CA VAL A 454 -10.68 -4.24 -21.85
C VAL A 454 -11.52 -4.28 -23.14
N ALA A 455 -11.13 -3.50 -24.16
CA ALA A 455 -11.83 -3.45 -25.44
C ALA A 455 -11.76 -4.78 -26.20
N SER A 456 -10.55 -5.35 -26.29
CA SER A 456 -10.26 -6.57 -27.06
C SER A 456 -10.80 -7.85 -26.39
N HIS A 457 -10.64 -7.98 -25.07
CA HIS A 457 -10.94 -9.18 -24.31
C HIS A 457 -12.34 -9.17 -23.66
N LEU A 458 -12.77 -8.06 -23.05
CA LEU A 458 -14.03 -8.04 -22.28
C LEU A 458 -15.28 -7.75 -23.12
N ARG A 459 -15.15 -7.17 -24.32
CA ARG A 459 -16.18 -7.02 -25.38
C ARG A 459 -17.61 -6.67 -24.90
N SER A 460 -18.42 -7.65 -24.49
CA SER A 460 -19.80 -7.47 -23.99
C SER A 460 -19.87 -6.78 -22.63
N ASP A 461 -18.85 -7.01 -21.81
CA ASP A 461 -18.76 -6.72 -20.37
C ASP A 461 -17.90 -5.47 -20.10
N SER A 462 -17.26 -4.89 -21.12
CA SER A 462 -16.47 -3.65 -21.03
C SER A 462 -17.23 -2.50 -20.34
N GLN A 463 -18.54 -2.39 -20.58
CA GLN A 463 -19.40 -1.41 -19.92
C GLN A 463 -19.61 -1.69 -18.42
N VAL A 464 -19.59 -2.96 -18.00
CA VAL A 464 -19.65 -3.35 -16.59
C VAL A 464 -18.31 -3.10 -15.92
N TYR A 465 -17.21 -3.40 -16.61
CA TYR A 465 -15.85 -3.09 -16.16
C TYR A 465 -15.65 -1.58 -15.94
N ARG A 466 -15.96 -0.74 -16.94
CA ARG A 466 -15.84 0.73 -16.86
C ARG A 466 -16.75 1.32 -15.77
N ALA A 467 -17.95 0.75 -15.55
CA ALA A 467 -18.81 1.14 -14.44
C ALA A 467 -18.19 0.81 -13.07
N ASN A 468 -17.62 -0.39 -12.90
CA ASN A 468 -16.96 -0.79 -11.64
C ASN A 468 -15.63 -0.06 -11.40
N LEU A 469 -14.92 0.35 -12.45
CA LEU A 469 -13.77 1.27 -12.36
C LEU A 469 -14.24 2.63 -11.83
N ALA A 470 -15.27 3.22 -12.43
CA ALA A 470 -15.82 4.51 -12.01
C ALA A 470 -16.37 4.49 -10.57
N THR A 471 -17.14 3.47 -10.17
CA THR A 471 -17.63 3.37 -8.77
C THR A 471 -16.51 3.07 -7.78
N SER A 472 -15.43 2.41 -8.20
CA SER A 472 -14.25 2.20 -7.34
C SER A 472 -13.44 3.48 -7.13
N ILE A 473 -13.23 4.29 -8.17
CA ILE A 473 -12.62 5.63 -8.03
C ILE A 473 -13.47 6.52 -7.13
N LEU A 474 -14.79 6.59 -7.38
CA LEU A 474 -15.72 7.37 -6.55
C LEU A 474 -15.68 6.97 -5.07
N ARG A 475 -15.83 5.66 -4.75
CA ARG A 475 -15.80 5.16 -3.37
C ARG A 475 -14.45 5.40 -2.67
N SER A 476 -13.34 5.31 -3.41
CA SER A 476 -11.99 5.41 -2.86
C SER A 476 -11.53 6.86 -2.67
N ALA A 477 -11.96 7.80 -3.52
CA ALA A 477 -11.54 9.20 -3.48
C ALA A 477 -12.59 10.16 -2.86
N TYR A 478 -13.89 9.86 -2.94
CA TYR A 478 -14.98 10.74 -2.44
C TYR A 478 -15.92 10.04 -1.43
N GLY A 479 -15.97 8.70 -1.43
CA GLY A 479 -16.86 7.89 -0.61
C GLY A 479 -16.49 7.81 0.87
N GLU A 480 -17.35 7.19 1.66
CA GLU A 480 -17.19 7.11 3.12
C GLU A 480 -15.92 6.37 3.55
N ALA A 481 -15.53 5.32 2.81
CA ALA A 481 -14.25 4.64 3.02
C ALA A 481 -13.05 5.52 2.65
N GLY A 482 -13.17 6.33 1.59
CA GLY A 482 -12.17 7.33 1.21
C GLY A 482 -11.96 8.40 2.27
N LYS A 483 -13.03 8.95 2.86
CA LYS A 483 -12.95 9.93 3.96
C LYS A 483 -12.18 9.40 5.17
N ARG A 484 -12.30 8.11 5.48
CA ARG A 484 -11.60 7.45 6.59
C ARG A 484 -10.10 7.26 6.35
N LEU A 485 -9.65 7.30 5.08
CA LEU A 485 -8.26 7.17 4.66
C LEU A 485 -7.68 8.48 4.11
N GLN A 486 -8.24 9.63 4.50
CA GLN A 486 -7.72 10.95 4.15
C GLN A 486 -6.21 11.07 4.51
N GLY A 487 -5.40 11.51 3.55
CA GLY A 487 -3.94 11.57 3.66
C GLY A 487 -3.18 10.31 3.19
N VAL A 488 -3.89 9.26 2.76
CA VAL A 488 -3.31 8.10 2.05
C VAL A 488 -3.76 8.17 0.59
N ASP A 489 -2.91 8.63 -0.33
CA ASP A 489 -3.31 8.85 -1.72
C ASP A 489 -3.68 7.55 -2.47
N VAL A 490 -4.33 7.68 -3.63
CA VAL A 490 -4.76 6.57 -4.50
C VAL A 490 -3.95 6.59 -5.81
N GLU A 491 -3.39 5.45 -6.18
CA GLU A 491 -2.63 5.24 -7.42
C GLU A 491 -3.36 4.19 -8.28
N LEU A 492 -3.60 4.47 -9.56
CA LEU A 492 -4.02 3.43 -10.52
C LEU A 492 -2.79 2.87 -11.23
N ILE A 493 -2.68 1.54 -11.28
CA ILE A 493 -1.59 0.81 -11.95
C ILE A 493 -2.15 -0.30 -12.83
N ASP A 494 -1.41 -0.72 -13.87
CA ASP A 494 -1.75 -1.97 -14.57
C ASP A 494 -1.53 -3.16 -13.62
N ARG A 495 -2.56 -4.00 -13.44
CA ARG A 495 -2.49 -5.19 -12.59
C ARG A 495 -1.77 -6.38 -13.25
N GLN A 496 -1.62 -6.35 -14.56
CA GLN A 496 -0.92 -7.36 -15.36
C GLN A 496 0.57 -7.03 -15.48
N ASP A 497 0.95 -5.75 -15.39
CA ASP A 497 2.34 -5.34 -15.40
C ASP A 497 3.09 -5.78 -14.12
N PHE A 498 4.18 -6.52 -14.32
CA PHE A 498 5.08 -6.92 -13.24
C PHE A 498 5.89 -5.73 -12.70
N GLU A 499 6.25 -4.76 -13.53
CA GLU A 499 7.19 -3.70 -13.15
C GLU A 499 6.51 -2.68 -12.23
N SER A 500 5.24 -2.36 -12.49
CA SER A 500 4.36 -1.61 -11.58
C SER A 500 4.00 -2.42 -10.32
N ARG A 501 3.77 -3.75 -10.45
CA ARG A 501 3.61 -4.64 -9.28
C ARG A 501 4.86 -4.71 -8.39
N LEU A 502 6.05 -4.49 -8.94
CA LEU A 502 7.32 -4.42 -8.22
C LEU A 502 7.53 -3.04 -7.58
N ALA A 503 7.23 -1.96 -8.32
CA ALA A 503 7.36 -0.57 -7.84
C ALA A 503 6.56 -0.32 -6.56
N ARG A 504 5.30 -0.78 -6.50
CA ARG A 504 4.44 -0.66 -5.30
C ARG A 504 5.01 -1.43 -4.10
N GLU A 505 5.57 -2.64 -4.30
CA GLU A 505 6.11 -3.48 -3.22
C GLU A 505 7.42 -2.88 -2.67
N MET A 506 8.27 -2.35 -3.55
CA MET A 506 9.43 -1.53 -3.14
C MET A 506 9.01 -0.27 -2.40
N ARG A 507 8.06 0.52 -2.93
CA ARG A 507 7.58 1.76 -2.29
C ARG A 507 7.05 1.49 -0.89
N ALA A 508 6.23 0.46 -0.72
CA ALA A 508 5.70 0.06 0.59
C ALA A 508 6.80 -0.42 1.54
N SER A 509 7.80 -1.16 1.04
CA SER A 509 8.97 -1.59 1.81
C SER A 509 9.80 -0.39 2.27
N THR A 510 10.16 0.52 1.37
CA THR A 510 10.90 1.75 1.66
C THR A 510 10.13 2.63 2.66
N ALA A 511 8.80 2.73 2.56
CA ALA A 511 7.98 3.48 3.51
C ALA A 511 7.99 2.87 4.93
N ILE A 512 7.93 1.53 5.06
CA ILE A 512 8.07 0.84 6.35
C ILE A 512 9.49 1.01 6.90
N LEU A 513 10.53 0.70 6.11
CA LEU A 513 11.92 0.77 6.54
C LEU A 513 12.32 2.19 6.96
N ARG A 514 11.90 3.23 6.22
CA ARG A 514 12.12 4.64 6.59
C ARG A 514 11.40 5.05 7.88
N ASN A 515 10.36 4.33 8.30
CA ASN A 515 9.69 4.61 9.58
C ASN A 515 10.35 3.89 10.76
N LEU A 516 10.93 2.70 10.54
CA LEU A 516 11.68 1.96 11.56
C LEU A 516 13.07 2.55 11.78
N PHE A 517 13.79 2.85 10.69
CA PHE A 517 15.17 3.34 10.71
C PHE A 517 15.24 4.82 10.31
N LEU A 518 14.57 5.66 11.11
CA LEU A 518 14.55 7.12 10.94
C LEU A 518 15.98 7.68 10.96
N GLY A 519 16.36 8.39 9.90
CA GLY A 519 17.70 8.99 9.78
C GLY A 519 18.78 8.06 9.22
N ASN A 520 18.51 6.77 8.98
CA ASN A 520 19.51 5.86 8.41
C ASN A 520 19.91 6.29 6.98
N PRO A 521 21.22 6.46 6.68
CA PRO A 521 21.70 7.00 5.41
C PRO A 521 21.42 6.08 4.20
N ASP A 522 21.37 4.76 4.37
CA ASP A 522 21.12 3.80 3.28
C ASP A 522 19.66 3.82 2.79
N LEU A 523 18.78 4.52 3.51
CA LEU A 523 17.39 4.80 3.12
C LEU A 523 17.19 6.23 2.60
N MET A 524 18.22 7.08 2.68
CA MET A 524 18.13 8.46 2.23
C MET A 524 18.12 8.56 0.70
N PRO A 525 17.37 9.52 0.15
CA PRO A 525 17.37 9.80 -1.29
C PRO A 525 18.74 10.33 -1.74
N PHE A 526 19.16 9.93 -2.93
CA PHE A 526 20.38 10.42 -3.58
C PHE A 526 20.17 11.76 -4.31
N LYS A 527 18.91 12.15 -4.54
CA LYS A 527 18.53 13.45 -5.12
C LYS A 527 17.13 13.87 -4.64
N GLY A 528 17.06 15.10 -4.10
CA GLY A 528 15.92 15.66 -3.36
C GLY A 528 15.86 15.09 -1.94
N ASP A 529 15.74 15.93 -0.89
CA ASP A 529 15.56 15.43 0.49
C ASP A 529 14.16 14.83 0.70
N ILE A 530 13.94 14.02 1.75
CA ILE A 530 12.62 13.45 2.11
C ILE A 530 11.66 14.54 2.61
N SER A 531 12.14 15.56 3.33
CA SER A 531 11.27 16.67 3.74
C SER A 531 10.89 17.52 2.53
N ASP A 532 11.82 17.82 1.63
CA ASP A 532 11.55 18.43 0.32
C ASP A 532 10.71 17.53 -0.59
N GLU A 533 10.82 16.20 -0.51
CA GLU A 533 10.04 15.23 -1.30
C GLU A 533 8.55 15.39 -0.95
N ILE A 534 8.25 15.40 0.35
CA ILE A 534 6.90 15.56 0.88
C ILE A 534 6.43 17.00 0.70
N TRP A 535 7.26 18.01 1.01
CA TRP A 535 6.88 19.42 0.90
C TRP A 535 6.69 19.85 -0.55
N SER A 536 7.59 19.49 -1.47
CA SER A 536 7.43 19.80 -2.90
C SER A 536 6.26 19.03 -3.51
N ARG A 537 6.01 17.77 -3.09
CA ARG A 537 4.77 17.07 -3.47
C ARG A 537 3.57 17.89 -3.01
N ASN A 538 3.43 18.12 -1.70
CA ASN A 538 2.31 18.86 -1.09
C ASN A 538 2.14 20.28 -1.67
N ARG A 539 3.24 20.95 -2.03
CA ARG A 539 3.26 22.29 -2.63
C ARG A 539 2.74 22.26 -4.06
N GLU A 540 3.28 21.40 -4.93
CA GLU A 540 2.73 21.28 -6.29
C GLU A 540 1.27 20.83 -6.25
N GLN A 541 0.97 19.84 -5.40
CA GLN A 541 -0.38 19.38 -5.03
C GLN A 541 -1.34 20.47 -4.51
N GLY A 542 -0.83 21.62 -4.05
CA GLY A 542 -1.59 22.79 -3.59
C GLY A 542 -1.43 24.04 -4.48
N ILE A 543 -0.71 23.93 -5.59
CA ILE A 543 -0.55 24.98 -6.62
C ILE A 543 -1.14 24.52 -7.96
N THR A 544 -1.40 23.23 -8.15
CA THR A 544 -2.11 22.70 -9.31
C THR A 544 -3.55 23.20 -9.37
N GLU A 545 -3.84 24.06 -10.35
CA GLU A 545 -5.14 24.66 -10.71
C GLU A 545 -6.30 23.67 -10.98
N SER A 546 -6.09 22.38 -10.75
CA SER A 546 -7.07 21.30 -10.85
C SER A 546 -7.79 21.03 -9.52
N GLU A 547 -7.85 22.01 -8.62
CA GLU A 547 -8.26 21.85 -7.21
C GLU A 547 -9.63 21.18 -7.03
N TRP A 548 -9.60 19.87 -6.73
CA TRP A 548 -10.59 19.13 -5.93
C TRP A 548 -12.05 19.26 -6.42
N MET A 549 -12.25 19.22 -7.74
CA MET A 549 -13.54 19.19 -8.44
C MET A 549 -14.65 18.52 -7.62
N THR A 550 -15.48 19.37 -7.02
CA THR A 550 -16.60 18.99 -6.16
C THR A 550 -17.69 18.34 -7.01
N ILE A 551 -18.12 17.13 -6.63
CA ILE A 551 -19.30 16.51 -7.24
C ILE A 551 -20.53 17.15 -6.59
N VAL A 552 -21.40 17.77 -7.38
CA VAL A 552 -22.62 18.43 -6.89
C VAL A 552 -23.85 17.73 -7.47
N ASP A 553 -24.77 17.28 -6.62
CA ASP A 553 -26.05 16.76 -7.09
C ASP A 553 -26.95 17.92 -7.57
N LYS A 554 -27.18 17.98 -8.87
CA LYS A 554 -28.02 19.02 -9.51
C LYS A 554 -29.51 18.92 -9.15
N THR A 555 -29.96 17.81 -8.54
CA THR A 555 -31.33 17.62 -8.03
C THR A 555 -31.42 17.85 -6.52
N GLU A 556 -30.44 17.35 -5.75
CA GLU A 556 -30.48 17.31 -4.28
C GLU A 556 -29.63 18.42 -3.60
N GLY A 557 -28.90 19.23 -4.36
CA GLY A 557 -28.08 20.35 -3.86
C GLY A 557 -26.86 19.94 -3.02
N THR A 558 -26.64 18.64 -2.85
CA THR A 558 -25.59 18.07 -2.00
C THR A 558 -24.24 18.06 -2.71
N ALA A 559 -23.18 18.30 -1.96
CA ALA A 559 -21.81 18.40 -2.47
C ALA A 559 -20.90 17.35 -1.81
N TRP A 560 -20.08 16.67 -2.63
CA TRP A 560 -19.04 15.74 -2.17
C TRP A 560 -17.67 16.28 -2.56
N GLN A 561 -16.86 16.58 -1.55
CA GLN A 561 -15.46 16.94 -1.73
C GLN A 561 -14.59 15.70 -1.90
N MET A 562 -13.59 15.82 -2.78
CA MET A 562 -12.57 14.81 -3.00
C MET A 562 -11.68 14.73 -1.74
N SER A 563 -11.68 13.58 -1.08
CA SER A 563 -11.08 13.35 0.25
C SER A 563 -9.66 12.77 0.18
N ARG A 564 -9.29 12.17 -0.95
CA ARG A 564 -7.98 11.55 -1.22
C ARG A 564 -7.59 11.80 -2.67
N ARG A 565 -6.28 11.96 -2.94
CA ARG A 565 -5.78 12.28 -4.28
C ARG A 565 -5.75 11.06 -5.17
N THR A 566 -5.73 11.27 -6.48
CA THR A 566 -5.68 10.20 -7.48
C THR A 566 -4.54 10.44 -8.47
N GLU A 567 -3.74 9.41 -8.70
CA GLU A 567 -2.60 9.44 -9.61
C GLU A 567 -2.70 8.25 -10.58
N LEU A 568 -2.26 8.42 -11.83
CA LEU A 568 -1.98 7.31 -12.74
C LEU A 568 -0.50 6.98 -12.64
N SER A 569 -0.12 5.71 -12.78
CA SER A 569 1.28 5.31 -12.58
C SER A 569 1.68 4.11 -13.43
N THR A 570 2.94 4.11 -13.85
CA THR A 570 3.59 3.09 -14.67
C THR A 570 5.04 2.92 -14.25
N SER A 571 5.67 1.80 -14.58
CA SER A 571 7.09 1.57 -14.29
C SER A 571 7.80 0.82 -15.42
N GLY A 572 9.11 1.01 -15.51
CA GLY A 572 9.95 0.37 -16.53
C GLY A 572 11.35 0.07 -15.98
N THR A 573 11.84 -1.16 -16.18
CA THR A 573 13.20 -1.55 -15.80
C THR A 573 14.18 -1.16 -16.91
N PHE A 574 15.16 -0.33 -16.58
CA PHE A 574 16.24 0.08 -17.48
C PHE A 574 17.54 -0.62 -17.08
N ALA A 575 18.27 -1.15 -18.06
CA ALA A 575 19.56 -1.78 -17.82
C ALA A 575 20.62 -0.72 -17.49
N ARG A 576 21.63 -1.07 -16.68
CA ARG A 576 22.71 -0.14 -16.28
C ARG A 576 23.38 0.52 -17.48
N SER A 577 23.57 -0.22 -18.57
CA SER A 577 24.13 0.27 -19.85
C SER A 577 23.22 1.23 -20.61
N GLU A 578 21.89 1.20 -20.40
CA GLU A 578 20.98 2.22 -20.91
C GLU A 578 21.14 3.53 -20.12
N ILE A 579 21.18 3.45 -18.78
CA ILE A 579 21.44 4.59 -17.90
C ILE A 579 22.82 5.23 -18.19
N GLU A 580 23.86 4.42 -18.37
CA GLU A 580 25.19 4.88 -18.75
C GLU A 580 25.21 5.58 -20.12
N ARG A 581 24.50 5.05 -21.12
CA ARG A 581 24.41 5.68 -22.46
C ARG A 581 23.64 7.00 -22.42
N MET A 582 22.54 7.07 -21.68
CA MET A 582 21.77 8.30 -21.47
C MET A 582 22.63 9.39 -20.82
N ALA A 583 23.33 9.11 -19.72
CA ALA A 583 24.22 10.09 -19.10
C ALA A 583 25.33 10.61 -20.04
N ASN A 584 25.67 9.86 -21.08
CA ASN A 584 26.62 10.26 -22.13
C ASN A 584 25.96 10.91 -23.36
N GLY A 585 24.64 11.18 -23.31
CA GLY A 585 23.87 11.81 -24.39
C GLY A 585 23.59 10.89 -25.59
N GLN A 586 23.71 9.58 -25.43
CA GLN A 586 23.58 8.62 -26.53
C GLN A 586 22.22 7.92 -26.53
N GLY A 587 21.48 8.05 -27.63
CA GLY A 587 20.20 7.35 -27.84
C GLY A 587 19.00 8.04 -27.19
N ASN A 588 19.09 9.34 -26.91
CA ASN A 588 18.03 10.12 -26.28
C ASN A 588 16.67 10.00 -27.00
N ASP A 589 16.65 9.85 -28.32
CA ASP A 589 15.42 9.71 -29.11
C ASP A 589 14.66 8.42 -28.79
N MET A 590 15.36 7.27 -28.74
CA MET A 590 14.79 5.98 -28.31
C MET A 590 14.24 6.02 -26.88
N ILE A 591 14.84 6.86 -26.03
CA ILE A 591 14.40 7.07 -24.65
C ILE A 591 13.17 7.96 -24.61
N ARG A 592 13.09 8.99 -25.45
CA ARG A 592 11.88 9.80 -25.64
C ARG A 592 10.72 8.93 -26.13
N GLU A 593 10.94 8.08 -27.13
CA GLU A 593 9.95 7.09 -27.60
C GLU A 593 9.49 6.15 -26.47
N ARG A 594 10.43 5.64 -25.66
CA ARG A 594 10.11 4.74 -24.54
C ARG A 594 9.35 5.45 -23.41
N ILE A 595 9.67 6.70 -23.10
CA ILE A 595 8.95 7.53 -22.13
C ILE A 595 7.56 7.91 -22.66
N GLU A 596 7.45 8.26 -23.94
CA GLU A 596 6.16 8.52 -24.59
C GLU A 596 5.25 7.28 -24.53
N LYS A 597 5.78 6.09 -24.84
CA LYS A 597 5.04 4.85 -24.68
C LYS A 597 4.62 4.63 -23.22
N MET A 598 5.50 4.83 -22.25
CA MET A 598 5.15 4.73 -20.83
C MET A 598 4.01 5.70 -20.45
N MET A 599 4.01 6.94 -20.95
CA MET A 599 2.93 7.90 -20.74
C MET A 599 1.61 7.46 -21.41
N GLN A 600 1.67 6.86 -22.61
CA GLN A 600 0.50 6.29 -23.30
C GLN A 600 -0.07 5.07 -22.53
N ASP A 601 0.79 4.13 -22.16
CA ASP A 601 0.46 2.94 -21.34
C ASP A 601 -0.21 3.37 -20.02
N MET A 602 0.39 4.34 -19.30
CA MET A 602 -0.14 4.89 -18.04
C MET A 602 -1.51 5.55 -18.19
N ARG A 603 -1.75 6.31 -19.27
CA ARG A 603 -3.06 6.92 -19.52
C ARG A 603 -4.10 5.89 -19.99
N SER A 604 -3.67 4.80 -20.64
CA SER A 604 -4.56 3.71 -21.06
C SER A 604 -5.30 3.02 -19.90
N LEU A 605 -4.79 3.12 -18.66
CA LEU A 605 -5.42 2.58 -17.45
C LEU A 605 -6.87 3.06 -17.26
N VAL A 606 -7.19 4.27 -17.74
CA VAL A 606 -8.55 4.81 -17.69
C VAL A 606 -9.22 4.92 -19.06
N THR A 607 -8.50 4.94 -20.18
CA THR A 607 -9.07 5.21 -21.52
C THR A 607 -8.58 4.23 -22.60
N GLU A 608 -9.41 3.95 -23.60
CA GLU A 608 -9.01 3.27 -24.86
C GLU A 608 -8.30 4.23 -25.84
N ASN A 609 -8.30 5.54 -25.55
CA ASN A 609 -7.71 6.56 -26.41
C ASN A 609 -6.89 7.52 -25.52
N PRO A 610 -5.60 7.27 -25.25
CA PRO A 610 -4.75 8.10 -24.38
C PRO A 610 -4.71 9.60 -24.70
N SER A 611 -5.10 10.01 -25.91
CA SER A 611 -5.28 11.42 -26.32
C SER A 611 -6.53 12.10 -25.72
N LEU A 612 -7.53 11.34 -25.24
CA LEU A 612 -8.68 11.87 -24.51
C LEU A 612 -8.36 12.27 -23.07
N MET A 613 -7.20 11.83 -22.56
CA MET A 613 -6.66 12.22 -21.25
C MET A 613 -5.90 13.54 -21.36
N SER A 614 -6.47 14.59 -20.76
CA SER A 614 -5.73 15.79 -20.39
C SER A 614 -4.51 15.42 -19.56
N ASN A 615 -3.34 16.01 -19.83
CA ASN A 615 -2.15 15.92 -18.96
C ASN A 615 -2.50 16.23 -17.49
N GLY A 616 -1.75 15.67 -16.55
CA GLY A 616 -1.98 15.85 -15.12
C GLY A 616 -1.63 17.24 -14.58
N GLY A 617 -1.72 17.39 -13.27
CA GLY A 617 -1.27 18.60 -12.55
C GLY A 617 0.25 18.70 -12.48
N PHE A 618 0.91 17.61 -12.09
CA PHE A 618 2.36 17.41 -12.19
C PHE A 618 2.69 15.93 -12.36
N VAL A 619 3.94 15.64 -12.75
CA VAL A 619 4.49 14.28 -12.85
C VAL A 619 5.56 14.09 -11.77
N THR A 620 5.54 12.95 -11.08
CA THR A 620 6.66 12.45 -10.27
C THR A 620 7.43 11.41 -11.07
N LEU A 621 8.73 11.62 -11.20
CA LEU A 621 9.69 10.68 -11.78
C LEU A 621 10.58 10.13 -10.65
N THR A 622 10.49 8.83 -10.40
CA THR A 622 11.24 8.15 -9.33
C THR A 622 12.15 7.07 -9.90
N PHE A 623 13.45 7.18 -9.65
CA PHE A 623 14.44 6.14 -9.96
C PHE A 623 14.71 5.32 -8.69
N TYR A 624 14.40 4.01 -8.70
CA TYR A 624 14.82 3.07 -7.66
C TYR A 624 16.15 2.41 -8.06
N VAL A 625 17.17 2.61 -7.24
CA VAL A 625 18.57 2.24 -7.52
C VAL A 625 18.99 1.10 -6.59
N PRO A 626 19.54 -0.03 -7.10
CA PRO A 626 20.00 -1.14 -6.27
C PRO A 626 21.14 -0.69 -5.33
N PRO A 627 21.21 -1.19 -4.08
CA PRO A 627 22.26 -0.81 -3.12
C PRO A 627 23.64 -1.28 -3.61
N ASN A 628 23.68 -2.47 -4.22
CA ASN A 628 24.85 -2.99 -4.93
C ASN A 628 25.03 -2.27 -6.29
N ARG A 629 25.49 -1.01 -6.25
CA ARG A 629 25.74 -0.08 -7.38
C ARG A 629 26.91 -0.51 -8.31
N ALA A 630 26.99 -1.80 -8.66
CA ALA A 630 27.95 -2.41 -9.59
C ALA A 630 29.38 -1.82 -9.53
N ASP A 631 30.04 -1.98 -8.38
CA ASP A 631 31.43 -1.54 -8.14
C ASP A 631 31.67 -0.05 -8.42
N GLY A 632 30.72 0.81 -8.04
CA GLY A 632 30.83 2.27 -8.16
C GLY A 632 30.60 2.83 -9.57
N LYS A 633 30.21 1.99 -10.55
CA LYS A 633 30.03 2.41 -11.95
C LYS A 633 28.77 3.25 -12.17
N LEU A 634 27.74 3.03 -11.35
CA LEU A 634 26.50 3.80 -11.37
C LEU A 634 26.59 4.96 -10.36
N THR A 635 27.27 6.03 -10.73
CA THR A 635 27.50 7.19 -9.86
C THR A 635 26.29 8.12 -9.78
N ASP A 636 26.21 8.92 -8.72
CA ASP A 636 25.14 9.91 -8.53
C ASP A 636 25.09 10.97 -9.63
N SER A 637 26.24 11.29 -10.25
CA SER A 637 26.30 12.15 -11.44
C SER A 637 25.63 11.51 -12.67
N ILE A 638 25.89 10.22 -12.92
CA ILE A 638 25.25 9.46 -14.01
C ILE A 638 23.74 9.35 -13.77
N LEU A 639 23.34 9.09 -12.53
CA LEU A 639 21.94 9.02 -12.10
C LEU A 639 21.22 10.36 -12.25
N SER A 640 21.78 11.46 -11.73
CA SER A 640 21.21 12.80 -11.84
C SER A 640 21.02 13.23 -13.29
N ARG A 641 22.07 13.08 -14.11
CA ARG A 641 22.05 13.50 -15.52
C ARG A 641 21.07 12.67 -16.37
N SER A 642 20.94 11.37 -16.09
CA SER A 642 19.93 10.55 -16.75
C SER A 642 18.51 10.93 -16.31
N CYS A 643 18.31 11.21 -15.01
CA CYS A 643 17.03 11.66 -14.48
C CYS A 643 16.61 13.03 -15.07
N GLU A 644 17.56 13.94 -15.31
CA GLU A 644 17.36 15.21 -16.02
C GLU A 644 16.96 15.01 -17.49
N ILE A 645 17.53 14.02 -18.18
CA ILE A 645 17.14 13.68 -19.56
C ILE A 645 15.70 13.13 -19.61
N PHE A 646 15.31 12.27 -18.65
CA PHE A 646 13.91 11.83 -18.53
C PHE A 646 12.96 12.99 -18.23
N ALA A 647 13.32 13.90 -17.32
CA ALA A 647 12.51 15.08 -17.01
C ALA A 647 12.37 16.04 -18.21
N SER A 648 13.44 16.23 -18.98
CA SER A 648 13.42 17.00 -20.23
C SER A 648 12.53 16.34 -21.29
N ALA A 649 12.59 15.01 -21.42
CA ALA A 649 11.71 14.25 -22.30
C ALA A 649 10.23 14.39 -21.88
N LEU A 650 9.91 14.25 -20.58
CA LEU A 650 8.57 14.47 -20.04
C LEU A 650 8.05 15.90 -20.28
N ALA A 651 8.89 16.92 -20.07
CA ALA A 651 8.56 18.31 -20.39
C ALA A 651 8.27 18.49 -21.90
N SER A 652 9.05 17.84 -22.77
CA SER A 652 8.84 17.83 -24.23
C SER A 652 7.58 17.06 -24.69
N LEU A 653 6.92 16.32 -23.79
CA LEU A 653 5.63 15.66 -23.96
C LEU A 653 4.48 16.45 -23.28
N GLY A 654 4.72 17.71 -22.93
CA GLY A 654 3.72 18.61 -22.36
C GLY A 654 3.48 18.44 -20.86
N CYS A 655 4.42 17.85 -20.11
CA CYS A 655 4.37 17.78 -18.65
C CYS A 655 5.27 18.88 -18.04
N PRO A 656 4.80 20.14 -17.89
CA PRO A 656 5.65 21.28 -17.53
C PRO A 656 6.21 21.22 -16.10
N LYS A 657 5.60 20.41 -15.23
CA LYS A 657 6.02 20.19 -13.84
C LYS A 657 6.45 18.74 -13.66
N VAL A 658 7.75 18.49 -13.49
CA VAL A 658 8.32 17.16 -13.22
C VAL A 658 9.12 17.21 -11.92
N LEU A 659 8.62 16.56 -10.87
CA LEU A 659 9.37 16.33 -9.63
C LEU A 659 10.28 15.11 -9.84
N THR A 660 11.59 15.27 -9.63
CA THR A 660 12.59 14.21 -9.83
C THR A 660 13.08 13.66 -8.49
N ARG A 661 13.18 12.33 -8.38
CA ARG A 661 13.57 11.60 -7.16
C ARG A 661 14.48 10.44 -7.52
N ILE A 662 15.54 10.22 -6.74
CA ILE A 662 16.46 9.09 -6.94
C ILE A 662 16.63 8.42 -5.58
N LEU A 663 16.12 7.20 -5.43
CA LEU A 663 15.95 6.51 -4.16
C LEU A 663 16.75 5.20 -4.12
N PRO A 664 17.28 4.79 -2.96
CA PRO A 664 17.73 3.43 -2.75
C PRO A 664 16.54 2.46 -2.82
N SER A 665 16.70 1.39 -3.60
CA SER A 665 15.90 0.19 -3.51
C SER A 665 16.32 -0.58 -2.26
N PRO A 666 15.37 -1.13 -1.47
CA PRO A 666 15.69 -2.16 -0.49
C PRO A 666 16.35 -3.38 -1.18
N GLY A 667 17.15 -4.13 -0.44
CA GLY A 667 17.76 -5.38 -0.90
C GLY A 667 16.73 -6.43 -1.29
N GLY A 668 17.08 -7.31 -2.23
CA GLY A 668 16.22 -8.41 -2.70
C GLY A 668 15.15 -8.01 -3.73
N TYR A 669 15.11 -6.76 -4.19
CA TYR A 669 14.15 -6.28 -5.20
C TYR A 669 14.76 -6.07 -6.60
N LEU A 670 15.89 -5.36 -6.69
CA LEU A 670 16.58 -5.06 -7.96
C LEU A 670 17.97 -5.70 -8.01
N THR A 671 18.39 -6.08 -9.22
CA THR A 671 19.77 -6.52 -9.47
C THR A 671 20.68 -5.30 -9.68
N GLY A 672 21.95 -5.40 -9.29
CA GLY A 672 22.95 -4.33 -9.49
C GLY A 672 23.19 -3.89 -10.95
N SER A 673 22.60 -4.59 -11.92
CA SER A 673 22.63 -4.29 -13.35
C SER A 673 21.37 -3.59 -13.87
N SER A 674 20.45 -3.17 -12.99
CA SER A 674 19.14 -2.59 -13.36
C SER A 674 18.75 -1.41 -12.46
N VAL A 675 18.01 -0.44 -13.02
CA VAL A 675 17.33 0.64 -12.30
C VAL A 675 15.85 0.57 -12.68
N LEU A 676 14.94 0.60 -11.71
CA LEU A 676 13.51 0.72 -12.01
C LEU A 676 13.13 2.20 -12.05
N VAL A 677 12.51 2.65 -13.13
CA VAL A 677 11.99 4.01 -13.26
C VAL A 677 10.47 3.96 -13.18
N THR A 678 9.90 4.66 -12.20
CA THR A 678 8.46 4.86 -12.04
C THR A 678 8.09 6.27 -12.48
N ILE A 679 7.02 6.38 -13.27
CA ILE A 679 6.41 7.65 -13.67
C ILE A 679 4.99 7.65 -13.10
N SER A 680 4.64 8.70 -12.35
CA SER A 680 3.31 8.87 -11.77
C SER A 680 2.78 10.28 -12.06
N GLU A 681 1.56 10.41 -12.57
CA GLU A 681 0.94 11.67 -13.01
C GLU A 681 -0.30 11.97 -12.15
N GLU A 682 -0.35 13.13 -11.49
CA GLU A 682 -1.51 13.52 -10.67
C GLU A 682 -2.70 13.93 -11.53
N HIS A 683 -3.89 13.39 -11.24
CA HIS A 683 -5.14 13.76 -11.88
C HIS A 683 -6.23 14.03 -10.85
N ALA A 684 -7.04 15.08 -11.05
CA ALA A 684 -8.29 15.21 -10.32
C ALA A 684 -9.20 14.00 -10.64
N GLY A 685 -9.90 13.47 -9.63
CA GLY A 685 -10.67 12.23 -9.76
C GLY A 685 -11.75 12.30 -10.85
N THR A 686 -12.33 13.49 -11.06
CA THR A 686 -13.25 13.77 -12.18
C THR A 686 -12.62 13.63 -13.56
N ASN A 687 -11.32 13.88 -13.73
CA ASN A 687 -10.64 13.77 -15.02
C ASN A 687 -10.56 12.28 -15.42
N LEU A 688 -10.13 11.44 -14.48
CA LEU A 688 -10.08 9.98 -14.63
C LEU A 688 -11.46 9.40 -14.93
N LEU A 689 -12.46 9.86 -14.17
CA LEU A 689 -13.85 9.47 -14.37
C LEU A 689 -14.40 9.95 -15.74
N ALA A 690 -14.08 11.17 -16.18
CA ALA A 690 -14.54 11.69 -17.47
C ALA A 690 -13.94 10.91 -18.65
N ALA A 691 -12.63 10.64 -18.63
CA ALA A 691 -11.96 9.84 -19.65
C ALA A 691 -12.50 8.40 -19.70
N SER A 692 -12.57 7.71 -18.55
CA SER A 692 -13.12 6.35 -18.47
C SER A 692 -14.59 6.24 -18.88
N ASN A 693 -15.33 7.34 -18.86
CA ASN A 693 -16.71 7.38 -19.33
C ASN A 693 -16.82 7.64 -20.84
N LYS A 694 -15.93 8.44 -21.46
CA LYS A 694 -15.97 8.75 -22.90
C LYS A 694 -15.91 7.49 -23.79
N ASP A 695 -14.96 6.58 -23.55
CA ASP A 695 -14.77 5.39 -24.40
C ASP A 695 -15.84 4.31 -24.21
N SER A 696 -16.47 4.26 -23.02
CA SER A 696 -17.38 3.18 -22.61
C SER A 696 -18.66 3.06 -23.45
N LYS A 697 -18.82 3.90 -24.48
CA LYS A 697 -20.00 3.98 -25.35
C LYS A 697 -21.27 4.17 -24.51
N THR A 698 -21.22 5.04 -23.49
CA THR A 698 -22.32 5.32 -22.55
C THR A 698 -23.67 5.58 -23.25
N HIS A 699 -23.62 6.31 -24.36
CA HIS A 699 -24.80 6.66 -25.17
C HIS A 699 -25.23 5.56 -26.17
N SER A 700 -24.58 4.39 -26.19
CA SER A 700 -25.05 3.25 -26.97
C SER A 700 -26.37 2.71 -26.42
N ARG A 701 -27.35 2.55 -27.31
CA ARG A 701 -28.64 1.93 -26.99
C ARG A 701 -28.57 0.44 -27.32
N ARG A 702 -28.75 -0.44 -26.32
CA ARG A 702 -29.02 -1.86 -26.56
C ARG A 702 -30.53 -2.07 -26.68
N THR A 703 -30.96 -2.88 -27.65
CA THR A 703 -32.37 -3.27 -27.81
C THR A 703 -32.66 -4.47 -26.91
N ILE A 704 -33.40 -4.23 -25.83
CA ILE A 704 -33.91 -5.28 -24.96
C ILE A 704 -35.12 -5.92 -25.67
N ILE A 705 -35.04 -7.22 -25.92
CA ILE A 705 -36.14 -8.02 -26.44
C ILE A 705 -36.83 -8.68 -25.24
N GLN A 706 -37.92 -8.09 -24.76
CA GLN A 706 -38.69 -8.69 -23.65
C GLN A 706 -39.67 -9.73 -24.20
N ASN A 707 -39.30 -11.02 -24.11
CA ASN A 707 -40.28 -12.11 -24.12
C ASN A 707 -41.06 -12.08 -22.80
N HIS A 708 -42.10 -11.24 -22.76
CA HIS A 708 -43.20 -11.46 -21.82
C HIS A 708 -43.79 -12.84 -22.07
N ARG A 709 -44.19 -13.54 -21.00
CA ARG A 709 -44.56 -14.97 -21.02
C ARG A 709 -45.43 -15.32 -22.24
N LEU A 710 -44.95 -16.26 -23.05
CA LEU A 710 -45.72 -16.88 -24.11
C LEU A 710 -46.90 -17.63 -23.46
N SER A 711 -48.07 -16.99 -23.49
CA SER A 711 -49.33 -17.73 -23.56
C SER A 711 -49.41 -18.31 -24.97
N GLU A 712 -50.00 -19.51 -25.11
CA GLU A 712 -49.98 -20.26 -26.37
C GLU A 712 -50.67 -19.47 -27.51
N ASP A 713 -51.68 -18.66 -27.18
CA ASP A 713 -52.19 -17.59 -28.03
C ASP A 713 -51.43 -16.27 -27.85
N GLN A 714 -50.48 -15.98 -28.76
CA GLN A 714 -50.54 -14.77 -29.60
C GLN A 714 -49.37 -14.59 -30.58
N THR A 715 -49.72 -14.22 -31.82
CA THR A 715 -48.83 -13.78 -32.91
C THR A 715 -48.28 -12.35 -32.71
N ARG A 716 -47.92 -11.97 -31.47
CA ARG A 716 -47.35 -10.64 -31.17
C ARG A 716 -45.83 -10.63 -31.35
N ALA A 717 -45.36 -9.72 -32.21
CA ALA A 717 -43.93 -9.43 -32.33
C ALA A 717 -43.34 -9.01 -30.96
N PRO A 718 -42.13 -9.45 -30.60
CA PRO A 718 -41.60 -9.27 -29.26
C PRO A 718 -41.34 -7.79 -28.95
N ALA A 719 -41.60 -7.39 -27.70
CA ALA A 719 -41.50 -6.01 -27.26
C ALA A 719 -40.04 -5.52 -27.26
N LYS A 720 -39.64 -4.85 -28.34
CA LYS A 720 -38.33 -4.22 -28.51
C LYS A 720 -38.30 -2.87 -27.76
N ARG A 721 -37.65 -2.83 -26.60
CA ARG A 721 -37.36 -1.58 -25.87
C ARG A 721 -35.89 -1.22 -26.02
N SER A 722 -35.57 -0.09 -26.64
CA SER A 722 -34.19 0.44 -26.63
C SER A 722 -33.90 1.14 -25.30
N ALA A 723 -32.77 0.83 -24.68
CA ALA A 723 -32.30 1.51 -23.47
C ALA A 723 -30.79 1.76 -23.56
N TYR A 724 -30.32 2.86 -22.97
CA TYR A 724 -28.89 3.10 -22.76
C TYR A 724 -28.35 2.02 -21.81
N SER A 725 -27.43 1.18 -22.28
CA SER A 725 -26.97 0.02 -21.51
C SER A 725 -26.18 0.41 -20.28
N PHE A 726 -25.30 1.41 -20.42
CA PHE A 726 -24.52 1.94 -19.30
C PHE A 726 -25.42 2.52 -18.21
N ARG A 727 -26.43 3.33 -18.56
CA ARG A 727 -27.45 3.80 -17.61
C ARG A 727 -28.10 2.63 -16.85
N LYS A 728 -28.43 1.52 -17.52
CA LYS A 728 -29.09 0.38 -16.87
C LYS A 728 -28.16 -0.40 -15.93
N ILE A 729 -26.87 -0.50 -16.25
CA ILE A 729 -25.85 -1.04 -15.35
C ILE A 729 -25.75 -0.17 -14.11
N LEU A 730 -25.66 1.17 -14.27
CA LEU A 730 -25.57 2.11 -13.16
C LEU A 730 -26.84 2.17 -12.29
N ASP A 731 -28.03 2.19 -12.91
CA ASP A 731 -29.33 2.08 -12.22
C ASP A 731 -29.35 0.81 -11.32
N GLY A 732 -28.74 -0.29 -11.78
CA GLY A 732 -28.61 -1.55 -11.03
C GLY A 732 -27.59 -1.45 -9.89
N ILE A 733 -26.38 -0.96 -10.15
CA ILE A 733 -25.31 -0.79 -9.15
C ILE A 733 -25.76 0.12 -8.01
N ILE A 734 -26.41 1.25 -8.30
CA ILE A 734 -26.92 2.19 -7.29
C ILE A 734 -27.97 1.50 -6.41
N LYS A 735 -28.93 0.78 -7.01
CA LYS A 735 -29.95 0.03 -6.24
C LYS A 735 -29.35 -1.07 -5.37
N ALA A 736 -28.32 -1.75 -5.86
CA ALA A 736 -27.62 -2.77 -5.07
C ALA A 736 -26.90 -2.14 -3.87
N HIS A 737 -26.28 -0.95 -4.02
CA HIS A 737 -25.74 -0.19 -2.89
C HIS A 737 -26.83 0.29 -1.91
N GLU A 738 -28.00 0.71 -2.39
CA GLU A 738 -29.15 1.08 -1.54
C GLU A 738 -29.72 -0.12 -0.77
N ALA A 739 -29.75 -1.31 -1.39
CA ALA A 739 -30.17 -2.56 -0.78
C ALA A 739 -29.12 -3.21 0.14
N SER A 740 -27.86 -2.74 0.13
CA SER A 740 -26.68 -3.36 0.78
C SER A 740 -26.74 -3.59 2.29
N GLY A 741 -27.79 -3.19 3.00
CA GLY A 741 -27.86 -3.16 4.46
C GLY A 741 -26.98 -2.05 5.09
N HIS A 742 -25.73 -1.95 4.67
CA HIS A 742 -24.64 -1.17 5.29
C HIS A 742 -24.77 0.35 5.06
N PRO A 743 -24.94 1.18 6.11
CA PRO A 743 -25.21 2.62 5.96
C PRO A 743 -24.16 3.41 5.14
N PRO A 744 -22.83 3.18 5.29
CA PRO A 744 -21.83 3.82 4.44
C PRO A 744 -21.98 3.48 2.94
N CYS A 745 -22.26 2.22 2.62
CA CYS A 745 -22.48 1.79 1.22
C CYS A 745 -23.75 2.43 0.63
N LYS A 746 -24.80 2.61 1.46
CA LYS A 746 -26.02 3.37 1.11
C LYS A 746 -25.76 4.87 0.88
N LYS A 747 -24.80 5.49 1.60
CA LYS A 747 -24.35 6.87 1.32
C LYS A 747 -23.58 6.95 0.01
N ASP A 748 -22.67 6.00 -0.24
CA ASP A 748 -21.91 5.93 -1.49
C ASP A 748 -22.83 5.73 -2.71
N ALA A 749 -23.99 5.10 -2.56
CA ALA A 749 -25.04 5.06 -3.59
C ALA A 749 -25.50 6.46 -4.04
N ARG A 750 -25.60 7.41 -3.10
CA ARG A 750 -25.99 8.81 -3.39
C ARG A 750 -24.88 9.55 -4.11
N LEU A 751 -23.63 9.40 -3.67
CA LEU A 751 -22.44 9.90 -4.38
C LEU A 751 -22.39 9.42 -5.84
N ILE A 752 -22.61 8.12 -6.06
CA ILE A 752 -22.62 7.51 -7.39
C ILE A 752 -23.76 8.12 -8.23
N ARG A 753 -24.98 8.23 -7.68
CA ARG A 753 -26.13 8.89 -8.34
C ARG A 753 -25.84 10.36 -8.70
N ALA A 754 -25.27 11.12 -7.75
CA ALA A 754 -24.94 12.53 -7.90
C ALA A 754 -23.88 12.76 -8.98
N PHE A 755 -22.82 11.95 -9.02
CA PHE A 755 -21.81 12.01 -10.08
C PHE A 755 -22.44 11.86 -11.47
N TYR A 756 -23.33 10.88 -11.66
CA TYR A 756 -23.97 10.68 -12.97
C TYR A 756 -25.01 11.77 -13.31
N ARG A 757 -25.74 12.33 -12.32
CA ARG A 757 -26.55 13.55 -12.52
C ARG A 757 -25.68 14.75 -12.91
N TYR A 758 -24.51 14.91 -12.29
CA TYR A 758 -23.58 16.00 -12.56
C TYR A 758 -23.01 15.92 -13.98
N VAL A 759 -22.55 14.74 -14.41
CA VAL A 759 -21.88 14.50 -15.71
C VAL A 759 -22.84 14.23 -16.88
N TYR A 760 -24.10 13.85 -16.63
CA TYR A 760 -25.06 13.50 -17.71
C TYR A 760 -26.47 14.11 -17.58
N GLY A 761 -26.77 14.84 -16.49
CA GLY A 761 -28.10 15.39 -16.22
C GLY A 761 -29.19 14.33 -16.04
N ASP A 762 -30.42 14.76 -15.75
CA ASP A 762 -31.53 13.85 -15.38
C ASP A 762 -31.95 12.89 -16.52
N LYS A 763 -31.64 13.25 -17.76
CA LYS A 763 -32.06 12.53 -18.98
C LYS A 763 -30.95 11.69 -19.63
N PHE A 764 -29.72 11.69 -19.12
CA PHE A 764 -28.53 11.22 -19.84
C PHE A 764 -28.28 12.00 -21.15
N GLY A 765 -28.42 13.33 -21.05
CA GLY A 765 -28.04 14.28 -22.10
C GLY A 765 -26.56 14.67 -22.01
N HIS A 766 -26.12 15.57 -22.88
CA HIS A 766 -24.78 16.16 -22.76
C HIS A 766 -24.69 17.07 -21.53
N SER A 767 -23.51 17.10 -20.91
CA SER A 767 -23.15 18.08 -19.88
C SER A 767 -22.25 19.14 -20.50
N ASN A 768 -22.55 20.41 -20.20
CA ASN A 768 -21.72 21.55 -20.55
C ASN A 768 -20.63 21.82 -19.49
N VAL A 769 -20.47 20.92 -18.50
CA VAL A 769 -19.37 21.00 -17.52
C VAL A 769 -18.12 20.44 -18.18
N GLU A 770 -17.25 21.34 -18.65
CA GLU A 770 -15.90 20.98 -19.09
C GLU A 770 -15.07 20.49 -17.90
N VAL A 771 -14.11 19.60 -18.17
CA VAL A 771 -13.34 18.89 -17.13
C VAL A 771 -11.86 19.20 -17.35
N GLY A 772 -11.36 20.22 -16.65
CA GLY A 772 -9.97 20.66 -16.70
C GLY A 772 -9.74 21.98 -15.94
N GLY A 773 -8.49 22.21 -15.52
CA GLY A 773 -8.04 23.50 -14.99
C GLY A 773 -7.72 24.51 -16.10
N SER A 774 -7.60 25.78 -15.72
CA SER A 774 -7.64 26.98 -16.58
C SER A 774 -6.67 27.02 -17.77
N ASN A 775 -5.45 26.51 -17.60
CA ASN A 775 -4.37 26.71 -18.57
C ASN A 775 -4.35 25.68 -19.73
N ARG A 776 -5.38 25.68 -20.59
CA ARG A 776 -5.39 24.92 -21.87
C ARG A 776 -6.05 25.68 -23.02
N PRO A 777 -5.44 25.72 -24.21
CA PRO A 777 -6.17 25.99 -25.43
C PRO A 777 -7.20 24.87 -25.66
N VAL A 778 -8.46 25.24 -25.86
CA VAL A 778 -9.49 24.29 -26.29
C VAL A 778 -9.25 24.02 -27.78
N GLU A 779 -8.62 22.88 -28.11
CA GLU A 779 -8.92 22.25 -29.40
C GLU A 779 -10.41 21.92 -29.39
N ARG A 780 -11.20 22.74 -30.08
CA ARG A 780 -12.58 22.42 -30.37
C ARG A 780 -12.56 21.13 -31.19
N LEU A 781 -13.02 20.04 -30.58
CA LEU A 781 -13.50 18.88 -31.33
C LEU A 781 -14.59 19.40 -32.26
N HIS A 782 -14.25 19.71 -33.51
CA HIS A 782 -15.18 20.27 -34.47
C HIS A 782 -16.41 19.37 -34.54
N SER A 783 -17.54 19.92 -34.10
CA SER A 783 -18.83 19.27 -34.26
C SER A 783 -19.00 19.01 -35.76
N ARG A 784 -19.40 17.79 -36.11
CA ARG A 784 -19.45 17.29 -37.49
C ARG A 784 -20.60 17.90 -38.33
N GLU A 785 -21.02 19.09 -37.92
CA GLU A 785 -22.12 19.92 -38.39
C GLU A 785 -21.61 21.29 -38.91
N GLU A 786 -20.34 21.66 -38.67
CA GLU A 786 -19.67 22.83 -39.29
C GLU A 786 -19.11 22.54 -40.72
N TYR A 787 -19.54 21.44 -41.35
CA TYR A 787 -19.08 20.99 -42.68
C TYR A 787 -20.26 20.61 -43.62
N LEU A 788 -21.30 21.44 -43.64
CA LEU A 788 -22.41 21.39 -44.61
C LEU A 788 -22.77 22.81 -45.09
#